data_AF-A0A7L4IV31-F1
#
_entry.id   AF-A0A7L4IV31-F1
#
_cell.length_a   1.000
_cell.length_b   1.000
_cell.length_c   1.000
_cell.angle_alpha   90.00
_cell.angle_beta   90.00
_cell.angle_gamma   90.00
#
_symmetry.space_group_name_H-M   'P 1'
#
loop_
_entity.id
_entity.type
_entity.pdbx_description
1 polymer ?
#
loop_
_entity_poly.entity_id
_entity_poly.type
_entity_poly.pdbx_seq_one_letter_code
_entity_poly.pdbx_strand_id
1 'polypeptide(L)'
;MPRDCCLQLPAVTWVLLVTTAFAMECPKIKVGTCKDCIQSGPGCAWCKKLNFTKAGEPDTIRCDTIEQLKQRGCPASEIEFPGNEIKRTQDQPLSNEIQLTPQEVHLKLRIGQPAAFEVKFRRAMGYPIDLYYLMDLSYSMLDDLENVKKLGGELLRALESTTPSRRIGFGSFVDKTVLPFVNTHPEKLKNPCPNKDTKCQPPFAFKHILSLTDNAKQFENEVGKQFISGNLDAPEGGLDAMMQAAVCGVIVLPHPKGLPFCWWGRFAECDIPLPIQDYPSVGQLVQTLAENNIQPIFAVTSKVVDVYKKLSEMIPKSAVGELNEDSSNIIELIQVAYNNLSSRIILDHSTLLDTLDVKYDSKCKNDKDSTDEARGQCDNVKINDEVTFKVKVTAKVCIPNYSFTIRPLGFTDTLTVHVASNCDCHCNDRPDHDACSGQGTVECGICSCNSRYTGKNCECDTKGKSSKELERSCRRDNSSVTCSGQGDCVCGQCVCHASDVPGKYIYGTHCQCDNMNCEFFNGSLCGGPAHGQCDCGVCKCQPGYEGSACQCQQSTEGCLNTRRNVCSLRGTCLCNRCQCWGGYQPPFCQECPGCTSPCGRHSSCVECKFFNSGPFEKNCSLACPNIHLLPNSTTDTSKNERKCREKDSQNCWMSYRMIQEDGNDIYTVIVEPDRDCPEPPNVTLIVGGTIAGVFFIGVLILVIWRVLMELLDRREYRRFEKEKSKAKWNDADNPLFKSATTTVVNPRFT
;
A
#
# COMPACT_ATOMS: atom_id res chain seq x y z
N MET A 1 -74.73 12.33 19.28
CA MET A 1 -74.67 11.94 17.86
C MET A 1 -73.98 13.06 17.10
N PRO A 2 -72.99 12.80 16.22
CA PRO A 2 -72.20 11.58 15.95
C PRO A 2 -70.77 11.70 16.55
N ARG A 3 -70.08 10.64 17.04
CA ARG A 3 -69.49 9.46 16.36
C ARG A 3 -68.41 9.88 15.33
N ASP A 4 -67.14 9.49 15.39
CA ASP A 4 -66.57 8.19 15.79
C ASP A 4 -65.12 8.23 16.32
N CYS A 5 -64.83 7.24 17.15
CA CYS A 5 -63.53 6.82 17.66
C CYS A 5 -62.55 6.43 16.53
N CYS A 6 -61.27 6.78 16.68
CA CYS A 6 -60.19 6.00 16.09
C CYS A 6 -59.25 5.52 17.21
N LEU A 7 -59.42 4.25 17.53
CA LEU A 7 -58.62 3.41 18.41
C LEU A 7 -57.19 3.32 17.85
N GLN A 8 -56.19 3.51 18.72
CA GLN A 8 -54.82 3.11 18.45
C GLN A 8 -54.76 1.58 18.27
N LEU A 9 -54.23 1.13 17.13
CA LEU A 9 -53.75 -0.24 16.93
C LEU A 9 -52.22 -0.19 16.83
N PRO A 10 -51.48 -1.07 17.51
CA PRO A 10 -50.04 -1.13 17.40
C PRO A 10 -49.69 -1.81 16.07
N ALA A 11 -48.85 -1.16 15.26
CA ALA A 11 -48.20 -1.79 14.13
C ALA A 11 -47.24 -2.86 14.66
N VAL A 12 -47.69 -4.11 14.71
CA VAL A 12 -46.83 -5.27 14.93
C VAL A 12 -46.06 -5.49 13.62
N THR A 13 -44.92 -4.81 13.49
CA THR A 13 -43.93 -5.13 12.46
C THR A 13 -43.27 -6.46 12.84
N TRP A 14 -43.79 -7.54 12.27
CA TRP A 14 -43.06 -8.80 12.15
C TRP A 14 -41.83 -8.54 11.28
N VAL A 15 -40.70 -8.26 11.94
CA VAL A 15 -39.38 -8.37 11.30
C VAL A 15 -39.14 -9.86 11.10
N LEU A 16 -39.51 -10.36 9.93
CA LEU A 16 -38.99 -11.62 9.41
C LEU A 16 -37.48 -11.43 9.23
N LEU A 17 -36.72 -11.85 10.25
CA LEU A 17 -35.30 -12.18 10.13
C LEU A 17 -35.21 -13.31 9.10
N VAL A 18 -35.08 -12.94 7.82
CA VAL A 18 -34.61 -13.84 6.78
C VAL A 18 -33.13 -14.06 7.08
N THR A 19 -32.84 -15.04 7.93
CA THR A 19 -31.53 -15.68 7.93
C THR A 19 -31.37 -16.28 6.54
N THR A 20 -30.56 -15.65 5.69
CA THR A 20 -30.11 -16.26 4.44
C THR A 20 -29.25 -17.47 4.82
N ALA A 21 -29.90 -18.63 5.01
CA ALA A 21 -29.24 -19.90 4.98
C ALA A 21 -28.71 -20.06 3.54
N PHE A 22 -27.41 -19.92 3.36
CA PHE A 22 -26.76 -20.32 2.12
C PHE A 22 -27.18 -21.76 1.84
N ALA A 23 -27.92 -21.98 0.74
CA ALA A 23 -28.17 -23.33 0.26
C ALA A 23 -26.79 -23.95 -0.01
N MET A 24 -26.41 -24.97 0.76
CA MET A 24 -25.11 -25.61 0.61
C MET A 24 -25.15 -26.45 -0.67
N GLU A 25 -24.64 -25.90 -1.77
CA GLU A 25 -24.57 -26.62 -3.04
C GLU A 25 -23.48 -27.71 -3.00
N CYS A 26 -23.75 -28.84 -3.66
CA CYS A 26 -22.78 -29.93 -3.85
C CYS A 26 -22.34 -30.01 -5.32
N PRO A 27 -21.18 -29.45 -5.70
CA PRO A 27 -20.69 -29.52 -7.07
C PRO A 27 -20.09 -30.90 -7.34
N LYS A 28 -20.69 -31.68 -8.25
CA LYS A 28 -20.27 -33.07 -8.53
C LYS A 28 -19.05 -33.13 -9.47
N ILE A 29 -17.87 -32.77 -8.98
CA ILE A 29 -16.63 -32.71 -9.78
C ILE A 29 -15.78 -33.97 -9.51
N LYS A 30 -15.63 -34.87 -10.49
CA LYS A 30 -14.79 -36.09 -10.42
C LYS A 30 -15.09 -37.00 -9.21
N VAL A 31 -16.37 -37.27 -8.96
CA VAL A 31 -16.79 -38.12 -7.84
C VAL A 31 -16.69 -39.60 -8.22
N GLY A 32 -15.61 -40.27 -7.82
CA GLY A 32 -15.47 -41.73 -7.95
C GLY A 32 -15.67 -42.49 -6.64
N THR A 33 -15.32 -41.86 -5.53
CA THR A 33 -15.34 -42.45 -4.19
C THR A 33 -16.00 -41.54 -3.16
N CYS A 34 -16.29 -42.08 -1.97
CA CYS A 34 -16.80 -41.27 -0.85
C CYS A 34 -15.85 -40.12 -0.50
N LYS A 35 -14.53 -40.35 -0.51
CA LYS A 35 -13.52 -39.32 -0.25
C LYS A 35 -13.59 -38.19 -1.27
N ASP A 36 -13.70 -38.51 -2.56
CA ASP A 36 -13.81 -37.51 -3.62
C ASP A 36 -15.09 -36.67 -3.45
N CYS A 37 -16.19 -37.30 -3.04
CA CYS A 37 -17.43 -36.61 -2.73
C CYS A 37 -17.27 -35.58 -1.60
N ILE A 38 -16.63 -35.99 -0.50
CA ILE A 38 -16.41 -35.12 0.66
C ILE A 38 -15.51 -33.92 0.31
N GLN A 39 -14.55 -34.14 -0.60
CA GLN A 39 -13.65 -33.09 -1.10
C GLN A 39 -14.31 -32.16 -2.12
N SER A 40 -15.39 -32.59 -2.76
CA SER A 40 -16.06 -31.84 -3.82
C SER A 40 -16.67 -30.53 -3.32
N GLY A 41 -17.22 -30.52 -2.10
CA GLY A 41 -17.74 -29.30 -1.51
C GLY A 41 -18.24 -29.47 -0.07
N PRO A 42 -18.50 -28.36 0.64
CA PRO A 42 -18.97 -28.39 2.03
C PRO A 42 -20.38 -28.95 2.19
N GLY A 43 -21.23 -28.83 1.16
CA GLY A 43 -22.60 -29.36 1.15
C GLY A 43 -22.71 -30.82 0.71
N CYS A 44 -21.61 -31.45 0.30
CA CYS A 44 -21.62 -32.80 -0.24
C CYS A 44 -21.65 -33.86 0.86
N ALA A 45 -22.61 -34.78 0.75
CA ALA A 45 -22.75 -35.97 1.56
C ALA A 45 -22.75 -37.22 0.66
N TRP A 46 -22.39 -38.37 1.23
CA TRP A 46 -22.31 -39.62 0.49
C TRP A 46 -23.29 -40.67 1.04
N CYS A 47 -24.02 -41.35 0.17
CA CYS A 47 -24.88 -42.47 0.54
C CYS A 47 -24.17 -43.81 0.38
N LYS A 48 -23.90 -44.49 1.50
CA LYS A 48 -23.25 -45.82 1.51
C LYS A 48 -24.22 -47.01 1.38
N LYS A 49 -25.53 -46.75 1.25
CA LYS A 49 -26.54 -47.80 1.08
C LYS A 49 -26.27 -48.63 -0.19
N LEU A 50 -26.23 -49.95 -0.07
CA LEU A 50 -26.14 -50.87 -1.21
C LEU A 50 -27.39 -50.77 -2.11
N ASN A 51 -27.20 -50.96 -3.42
CA ASN A 51 -28.27 -50.85 -4.44
C ASN A 51 -29.07 -49.53 -4.41
N PHE A 52 -28.41 -48.42 -4.08
CA PHE A 52 -29.03 -47.10 -4.08
C PHE A 52 -29.25 -46.55 -5.50
N THR A 53 -28.31 -46.80 -6.42
CA THR A 53 -28.39 -46.38 -7.82
C THR A 53 -29.24 -47.36 -8.63
N LYS A 54 -30.08 -46.84 -9.54
CA LYS A 54 -30.88 -47.66 -10.45
C LYS A 54 -30.04 -48.14 -11.64
N ALA A 55 -30.56 -49.12 -12.39
CA ALA A 55 -29.95 -49.57 -13.63
C ALA A 55 -29.78 -48.37 -14.61
N GLY A 56 -28.55 -48.13 -15.08
CA GLY A 56 -28.20 -46.99 -15.94
C GLY A 56 -27.79 -45.69 -15.23
N GLU A 57 -27.94 -45.58 -13.91
CA GLU A 57 -27.59 -44.36 -13.13
C GLU A 57 -26.14 -44.41 -12.60
N PRO A 58 -25.28 -43.40 -12.83
CA PRO A 58 -23.88 -43.43 -12.38
C PRO A 58 -23.73 -43.40 -10.85
N ASP A 59 -22.65 -43.98 -10.31
CA ASP A 59 -22.36 -43.98 -8.86
C ASP A 59 -22.08 -42.57 -8.30
N THR A 60 -21.83 -41.59 -9.16
CA THR A 60 -21.77 -40.17 -8.78
C THR A 60 -23.04 -39.69 -8.09
N ILE A 61 -24.20 -40.33 -8.35
CA ILE A 61 -25.49 -40.00 -7.71
C ILE A 61 -25.50 -40.28 -6.20
N ARG A 62 -24.58 -41.12 -5.72
CA ARG A 62 -24.40 -41.35 -4.27
C ARG A 62 -23.85 -40.13 -3.55
N CYS A 63 -23.24 -39.20 -4.29
CA CYS A 63 -22.80 -37.92 -3.77
C CYS A 63 -23.82 -36.83 -4.09
N ASP A 64 -24.45 -36.29 -3.06
CA ASP A 64 -25.35 -35.16 -3.22
C ASP A 64 -25.54 -34.43 -1.89
N THR A 65 -26.39 -33.41 -1.86
CA THR A 65 -26.82 -32.79 -0.59
C THR A 65 -27.59 -33.80 0.27
N ILE A 66 -27.57 -33.62 1.60
CA ILE A 66 -28.28 -34.50 2.55
C ILE A 66 -29.77 -34.55 2.21
N GLU A 67 -30.36 -33.43 1.81
CA GLU A 67 -31.76 -33.29 1.45
C GLU A 67 -32.10 -34.13 0.21
N GLN A 68 -31.30 -34.02 -0.85
CA GLN A 68 -31.50 -34.79 -2.10
C GLN A 68 -31.30 -36.29 -1.89
N LEU A 69 -30.30 -36.70 -1.09
CA LEU A 69 -30.09 -38.11 -0.75
C LEU A 69 -31.27 -38.69 0.02
N LYS A 70 -31.83 -37.94 0.98
CA LYS A 70 -33.04 -38.35 1.72
C LYS A 70 -34.25 -38.44 0.81
N GLN A 71 -34.46 -37.46 -0.08
CA GLN A 71 -35.54 -37.49 -1.07
C GLN A 71 -35.46 -38.69 -2.01
N ARG A 72 -34.24 -39.12 -2.35
CA ARG A 72 -33.99 -40.33 -3.15
C ARG A 72 -34.08 -41.64 -2.35
N GLY A 73 -34.33 -41.59 -1.04
CA GLY A 73 -34.55 -42.77 -0.21
C GLY A 73 -33.29 -43.36 0.43
N CYS A 74 -32.23 -42.56 0.59
CA CYS A 74 -31.09 -42.91 1.44
C CYS A 74 -31.44 -42.70 2.93
N PRO A 75 -31.36 -43.73 3.79
CA PRO A 75 -31.58 -43.60 5.23
C PRO A 75 -30.53 -42.69 5.87
N ALA A 76 -30.92 -41.89 6.87
CA ALA A 76 -30.00 -40.98 7.54
C ALA A 76 -28.79 -41.67 8.20
N SER A 77 -28.91 -42.94 8.63
CA SER A 77 -27.81 -43.74 9.18
C SER A 77 -26.79 -44.21 8.13
N GLU A 78 -27.16 -44.16 6.86
CA GLU A 78 -26.34 -44.56 5.71
C GLU A 78 -25.76 -43.34 4.96
N ILE A 79 -25.97 -42.13 5.49
CA ILE A 79 -25.42 -40.89 4.93
C ILE A 79 -24.15 -40.53 5.69
N GLU A 80 -23.03 -40.51 4.99
CA GLU A 80 -21.74 -40.03 5.48
C GLU A 80 -21.64 -38.52 5.22
N PHE A 81 -21.57 -37.75 6.30
CA PHE A 81 -21.38 -36.30 6.25
C PHE A 81 -20.44 -35.85 7.39
N PRO A 82 -19.12 -36.01 7.23
CA PRO A 82 -18.15 -35.57 8.23
C PRO A 82 -18.19 -34.05 8.34
N GLY A 83 -18.51 -33.57 9.55
CA GLY A 83 -18.51 -32.15 9.90
C GLY A 83 -17.22 -31.69 10.58
N ASN A 84 -17.20 -30.42 10.97
CA ASN A 84 -16.12 -29.84 11.77
C ASN A 84 -16.11 -30.42 13.20
N GLU A 85 -14.95 -30.83 13.71
CA GLU A 85 -14.74 -31.15 15.13
C GLU A 85 -13.85 -30.11 15.79
N ILE A 86 -14.24 -29.66 16.98
CA ILE A 86 -13.48 -28.69 17.78
C ILE A 86 -13.26 -29.28 19.16
N LYS A 87 -12.00 -29.42 19.58
CA LYS A 87 -11.64 -29.90 20.91
C LYS A 87 -10.71 -28.89 21.58
N ARG A 88 -11.09 -28.40 22.75
CA ARG A 88 -10.25 -27.53 23.57
C ARG A 88 -9.47 -28.42 24.54
N THR A 89 -8.16 -28.52 24.36
CA THR A 89 -7.30 -29.40 25.16
C THR A 89 -6.72 -28.67 26.36
N GLN A 90 -6.45 -27.36 26.23
CA GLN A 90 -6.08 -26.48 27.33
C GLN A 90 -7.01 -25.26 27.34
N ASP A 91 -7.87 -25.19 28.36
CA ASP A 91 -8.89 -24.15 28.53
C ASP A 91 -8.89 -23.68 30.00
N GLN A 92 -7.75 -23.15 30.44
CA GLN A 92 -7.62 -22.55 31.77
C GLN A 92 -8.38 -21.21 31.81
N PRO A 93 -9.12 -20.91 32.89
CA PRO A 93 -9.88 -19.68 32.99
C PRO A 93 -8.98 -18.45 33.11
N LEU A 94 -9.50 -17.30 32.70
CA LEU A 94 -8.79 -16.02 32.78
C LEU A 94 -8.44 -15.70 34.24
N SER A 95 -7.17 -15.37 34.47
CA SER A 95 -6.61 -15.01 35.77
C SER A 95 -5.70 -13.78 35.61
N ASN A 96 -5.09 -13.26 36.68
CA ASN A 96 -4.17 -12.12 36.54
C ASN A 96 -2.91 -12.48 35.76
N GLU A 97 -2.56 -13.76 35.70
CA GLU A 97 -1.42 -14.30 34.98
C GLU A 97 -1.80 -14.79 33.58
N ILE A 98 -3.04 -15.25 33.39
CA ILE A 98 -3.55 -15.80 32.13
C ILE A 98 -4.57 -14.82 31.52
N GLN A 99 -4.15 -14.08 30.50
CA GLN A 99 -5.00 -13.06 29.86
C GLN A 99 -5.75 -13.56 28.63
N LEU A 100 -5.39 -14.74 28.09
CA LEU A 100 -5.98 -15.34 26.90
C LEU A 100 -6.47 -16.77 27.17
N THR A 101 -7.68 -17.09 26.72
CA THR A 101 -8.25 -18.45 26.81
C THR A 101 -9.12 -18.78 25.59
N PRO A 102 -9.14 -20.03 25.09
CA PRO A 102 -8.31 -21.17 25.49
C PRO A 102 -6.82 -21.00 25.12
N GLN A 103 -5.95 -21.87 25.63
CA GLN A 103 -4.51 -21.88 25.31
C GLN A 103 -4.17 -22.89 24.20
N GLU A 104 -5.00 -23.93 24.02
CA GLU A 104 -4.79 -24.95 22.99
C GLU A 104 -6.12 -25.48 22.43
N VAL A 105 -6.23 -25.49 21.09
CA VAL A 105 -7.41 -25.96 20.37
C VAL A 105 -7.01 -26.90 19.24
N HIS A 106 -7.66 -28.07 19.16
CA HIS A 106 -7.57 -29.00 18.05
C HIS A 106 -8.82 -28.91 17.17
N LEU A 107 -8.60 -28.61 15.90
CA LEU A 107 -9.62 -28.51 14.87
C LEU A 107 -9.46 -29.66 13.87
N LYS A 108 -10.55 -30.39 13.62
CA LYS A 108 -10.70 -31.17 12.39
C LYS A 108 -11.65 -30.47 11.45
N LEU A 109 -11.13 -29.95 10.35
CA LEU A 109 -11.86 -29.08 9.43
C LEU A 109 -12.42 -29.86 8.24
N ARG A 110 -13.69 -29.62 7.94
CA ARG A 110 -14.32 -29.95 6.67
C ARG A 110 -14.00 -28.85 5.66
N ILE A 111 -13.61 -29.25 4.45
CA ILE A 111 -13.26 -28.33 3.38
C ILE A 111 -14.44 -27.38 3.08
N GLY A 112 -14.13 -26.09 2.96
CA GLY A 112 -15.09 -25.04 2.62
C GLY A 112 -16.07 -24.67 3.73
N GLN A 113 -16.07 -25.38 4.87
CA GLN A 113 -16.95 -25.08 6.00
C GLN A 113 -16.15 -24.43 7.15
N PRO A 114 -16.48 -23.20 7.58
CA PRO A 114 -15.76 -22.55 8.67
C PRO A 114 -16.02 -23.26 10.00
N ALA A 115 -14.95 -23.61 10.72
CA ALA A 115 -15.03 -24.01 12.13
C ALA A 115 -14.86 -22.76 13.00
N ALA A 116 -15.81 -22.51 13.90
CA ALA A 116 -15.80 -21.32 14.73
C ALA A 116 -15.62 -21.66 16.21
N PHE A 117 -14.66 -21.01 16.88
CA PHE A 117 -14.47 -21.11 18.33
C PHE A 117 -14.24 -19.72 18.93
N GLU A 118 -14.55 -19.57 20.22
CA GLU A 118 -14.42 -18.29 20.92
C GLU A 118 -13.08 -18.22 21.65
N VAL A 119 -12.42 -17.08 21.51
CA VAL A 119 -11.22 -16.68 22.22
C VAL A 119 -11.58 -15.49 23.09
N LYS A 120 -11.30 -15.58 24.38
CA LYS A 120 -11.56 -14.52 25.35
C LYS A 120 -10.24 -13.91 25.78
N PHE A 121 -10.23 -12.59 25.83
CA PHE A 121 -9.09 -11.84 26.31
C PHE A 121 -9.51 -10.89 27.42
N ARG A 122 -8.74 -10.84 28.51
CA ARG A 122 -8.96 -9.88 29.61
C ARG A 122 -7.69 -9.12 29.90
N ARG A 123 -7.77 -7.80 29.78
CA ARG A 123 -6.66 -6.89 30.10
C ARG A 123 -6.42 -6.89 31.62
N ALA A 124 -5.36 -7.53 32.10
CA ALA A 124 -5.01 -7.50 33.53
C ALA A 124 -4.23 -6.23 33.92
N MET A 125 -4.21 -5.93 35.22
CA MET A 125 -3.44 -4.82 35.81
C MET A 125 -2.00 -5.27 36.10
N GLY A 126 -1.02 -4.39 35.89
CA GLY A 126 0.37 -4.62 36.33
C GLY A 126 1.19 -5.55 35.43
N TYR A 127 0.87 -5.63 34.14
CA TYR A 127 1.68 -6.37 33.17
C TYR A 127 3.09 -5.75 33.05
N PRO A 128 4.17 -6.54 32.97
CA PRO A 128 5.52 -6.01 32.93
C PRO A 128 5.75 -5.09 31.72
N ILE A 129 6.43 -3.97 31.94
CA ILE A 129 6.77 -3.01 30.88
C ILE A 129 8.28 -3.01 30.66
N ASP A 130 8.69 -3.29 29.42
CA ASP A 130 10.05 -3.06 28.96
C ASP A 130 10.06 -1.81 28.08
N LEU A 131 10.72 -0.75 28.55
CA LEU A 131 10.85 0.50 27.82
C LEU A 131 12.28 0.66 27.30
N TYR A 132 12.44 0.69 25.98
CA TYR A 132 13.71 0.99 25.35
C TYR A 132 13.67 2.39 24.73
N TYR A 133 14.46 3.31 25.28
CA TYR A 133 14.49 4.70 24.83
C TYR A 133 15.53 4.87 23.72
N LEU A 134 15.08 5.13 22.50
CA LEU A 134 15.92 5.44 21.34
C LEU A 134 15.98 6.96 21.16
N MET A 135 17.15 7.55 21.39
CA MET A 135 17.35 8.99 21.32
C MET A 135 18.17 9.41 20.10
N ASP A 136 17.70 10.44 19.40
CA ASP A 136 18.54 11.17 18.44
C ASP A 136 19.60 11.99 19.20
N LEU A 137 20.86 11.83 18.83
CA LEU A 137 21.99 12.62 19.36
C LEU A 137 22.58 13.56 18.30
N SER A 138 21.82 13.93 17.27
CA SER A 138 22.16 15.01 16.34
C SER A 138 22.41 16.32 17.08
N TYR A 139 23.04 17.29 16.41
CA TYR A 139 23.38 18.57 17.02
C TYR A 139 22.13 19.35 17.48
N SER A 140 20.98 19.08 16.85
CA SER A 140 19.70 19.72 17.17
C SER A 140 19.15 19.34 18.54
N MET A 141 19.58 18.20 19.10
CA MET A 141 19.08 17.62 20.37
C MET A 141 19.92 18.03 21.59
N LEU A 142 20.68 19.13 21.50
CA LEU A 142 21.63 19.56 22.53
C LEU A 142 20.95 19.90 23.85
N ASP A 143 19.87 20.66 23.80
CA ASP A 143 19.03 21.05 24.92
C ASP A 143 18.17 19.89 25.43
N ASP A 144 17.61 19.07 24.53
CA ASP A 144 16.89 17.85 24.90
C ASP A 144 17.75 16.90 25.74
N LEU A 145 19.01 16.71 25.38
CA LEU A 145 19.93 15.83 26.11
C LEU A 145 20.12 16.28 27.56
N GLU A 146 20.15 17.59 27.85
CA GLU A 146 20.26 18.08 29.23
C GLU A 146 19.02 17.75 30.08
N ASN A 147 17.84 17.76 29.46
CA ASN A 147 16.59 17.40 30.13
C ASN A 147 16.44 15.89 30.27
N VAL A 148 16.73 15.11 29.23
CA VAL A 148 16.68 13.63 29.28
C VAL A 148 17.64 13.06 30.33
N LYS A 149 18.80 13.69 30.54
CA LYS A 149 19.74 13.35 31.64
C LYS A 149 19.11 13.47 33.02
N LYS A 150 18.24 14.46 33.24
CA LYS A 150 17.50 14.63 34.52
C LYS A 150 16.28 13.72 34.59
N LEU A 151 15.70 13.39 33.44
CA LEU A 151 14.39 12.76 33.30
C LEU A 151 14.41 11.24 33.51
N GLY A 152 15.57 10.58 33.34
CA GLY A 152 15.68 9.11 33.46
C GLY A 152 15.21 8.53 34.79
N GLY A 153 15.54 9.20 35.91
CA GLY A 153 15.09 8.80 37.23
C GLY A 153 13.61 9.06 37.50
N GLU A 154 13.05 10.12 36.91
CA GLU A 154 11.64 10.49 37.05
C GLU A 154 10.73 9.60 36.21
N LEU A 155 11.18 9.22 35.01
CA LEU A 155 10.45 8.34 34.12
C LEU A 155 10.20 6.96 34.73
N LEU A 156 11.22 6.34 35.35
CA LEU A 156 11.05 5.04 35.99
C LEU A 156 10.12 5.10 37.21
N ARG A 157 10.14 6.22 37.96
CA ARG A 157 9.23 6.46 39.10
C ARG A 157 7.79 6.71 38.64
N ALA A 158 7.61 7.43 37.54
CA ALA A 158 6.29 7.67 36.97
C ALA A 158 5.64 6.34 36.49
N LEU A 159 6.45 5.42 35.94
CA LEU A 159 5.99 4.09 35.53
C LEU A 159 5.73 3.12 36.69
N GLU A 160 6.35 3.35 37.85
CA GLU A 160 6.10 2.57 39.08
C GLU A 160 4.64 2.66 39.55
N SER A 161 3.97 3.78 39.29
CA SER A 161 2.55 3.95 39.58
C SER A 161 1.64 3.09 38.68
N THR A 162 2.14 2.64 37.52
CA THR A 162 1.37 1.92 36.49
C THR A 162 1.63 0.41 36.52
N THR A 163 2.89 0.00 36.73
CA THR A 163 3.24 -1.44 36.80
C THR A 163 4.35 -1.71 37.83
N PRO A 164 4.25 -2.79 38.62
CA PRO A 164 5.29 -3.15 39.59
C PRO A 164 6.55 -3.71 38.92
N SER A 165 6.43 -4.35 37.75
CA SER A 165 7.54 -4.94 37.01
C SER A 165 7.88 -4.08 35.80
N ARG A 166 9.02 -3.40 35.83
CA ARG A 166 9.45 -2.46 34.79
C ARG A 166 10.95 -2.53 34.56
N ARG A 167 11.37 -2.53 33.30
CA ARG A 167 12.78 -2.42 32.90
C ARG A 167 12.93 -1.28 31.91
N ILE A 168 14.05 -0.57 31.99
CA ILE A 168 14.40 0.51 31.07
C ILE A 168 15.75 0.25 30.42
N GLY A 169 15.86 0.57 29.14
CA GLY A 169 17.12 0.51 28.38
C GLY A 169 17.30 1.76 27.53
N PHE A 170 18.52 1.99 27.06
CA PHE A 170 18.88 3.19 26.31
C PHE A 170 19.72 2.87 25.07
N GLY A 171 19.32 3.47 23.95
CA GLY A 171 20.03 3.47 22.68
C GLY A 171 20.11 4.88 22.12
N SER A 172 21.12 5.13 21.29
CA SER A 172 21.24 6.39 20.56
C SER A 172 21.52 6.18 19.09
N PHE A 173 21.15 7.15 18.27
CA PHE A 173 21.41 7.14 16.83
C PHE A 173 21.70 8.55 16.31
N VAL A 174 22.32 8.62 15.14
CA VAL A 174 22.49 9.84 14.34
C VAL A 174 22.20 9.45 12.89
N ASP A 175 23.23 9.12 12.11
CA ASP A 175 23.05 8.62 10.75
C ASP A 175 24.25 7.80 10.24
N LYS A 176 24.13 7.20 9.06
CA LYS A 176 25.17 6.43 8.39
C LYS A 176 26.43 7.27 8.21
N THR A 177 27.59 6.70 8.55
CA THR A 177 28.86 7.42 8.60
C THR A 177 29.53 7.60 7.23
N VAL A 178 28.73 7.78 6.17
CA VAL A 178 29.17 7.95 4.78
C VAL A 178 28.57 9.22 4.17
N LEU A 179 29.18 9.73 3.11
CA LEU A 179 28.57 10.80 2.32
C LEU A 179 27.34 10.26 1.56
N PRO A 180 26.27 11.05 1.39
CA PRO A 180 26.12 12.47 1.73
C PRO A 180 25.65 12.77 3.17
N PHE A 181 25.35 11.76 3.99
CA PHE A 181 24.72 11.90 5.30
C PHE A 181 25.62 12.57 6.34
N VAL A 182 26.92 12.24 6.34
CA VAL A 182 27.91 12.90 7.23
C VAL A 182 29.12 13.40 6.46
N ASN A 183 29.76 14.44 6.98
CA ASN A 183 31.00 14.94 6.42
C ASN A 183 32.17 14.01 6.76
N THR A 184 32.68 13.30 5.75
CA THR A 184 33.78 12.32 5.90
C THR A 184 35.17 12.95 5.96
N HIS A 185 35.29 14.28 6.00
CA HIS A 185 36.57 14.94 6.18
C HIS A 185 37.17 14.60 7.58
N PRO A 186 38.45 14.19 7.70
CA PRO A 186 39.02 13.66 8.94
C PRO A 186 38.85 14.54 10.20
N GLU A 187 38.97 15.86 10.04
CA GLU A 187 38.74 16.83 11.13
C GLU A 187 37.27 16.88 11.58
N LYS A 188 36.33 16.76 10.63
CA LYS A 188 34.89 16.78 10.90
C LYS A 188 34.36 15.42 11.38
N LEU A 189 35.01 14.32 11.02
CA LEU A 189 34.74 13.02 11.63
C LEU A 189 35.17 12.96 13.11
N LYS A 190 36.23 13.70 13.49
CA LYS A 190 36.65 13.80 14.90
C LYS A 190 35.75 14.74 15.71
N ASN A 191 35.35 15.86 15.12
CA ASN A 191 34.40 16.80 15.73
C ASN A 191 33.38 17.29 14.67
N PRO A 192 32.18 16.68 14.60
CA PRO A 192 31.20 17.03 13.58
C PRO A 192 30.50 18.37 13.83
N CYS A 193 30.63 18.93 15.03
CA CYS A 193 29.91 20.13 15.39
C CYS A 193 30.26 21.37 14.55
N PRO A 194 29.28 22.27 14.39
CA PRO A 194 29.49 23.52 13.67
C PRO A 194 30.51 24.42 14.38
N ASN A 195 30.43 24.50 15.72
CA ASN A 195 31.36 25.26 16.56
C ASN A 195 32.52 24.37 17.04
N LYS A 196 33.76 24.84 16.86
CA LYS A 196 34.97 24.10 17.26
C LYS A 196 35.14 24.00 18.78
N ASP A 197 34.59 24.94 19.52
CA ASP A 197 34.68 25.00 20.98
C ASP A 197 33.72 24.02 21.67
N THR A 198 32.69 23.57 20.95
CA THR A 198 31.76 22.54 21.41
C THR A 198 32.38 21.17 21.18
N LYS A 199 32.52 20.38 22.25
CA LYS A 199 33.01 18.99 22.17
C LYS A 199 31.87 18.06 21.80
N CYS A 200 32.01 17.39 20.67
CA CYS A 200 31.00 16.47 20.14
C CYS A 200 31.64 15.13 19.85
N GLN A 201 30.85 14.06 19.99
CA GLN A 201 31.33 12.73 19.68
C GLN A 201 31.36 12.51 18.15
N PRO A 202 32.26 11.65 17.64
CA PRO A 202 32.29 11.26 16.23
C PRO A 202 30.93 10.76 15.74
N PRO A 203 30.54 11.01 14.48
CA PRO A 203 29.28 10.51 13.92
C PRO A 203 29.18 8.98 13.98
N PHE A 204 27.98 8.46 14.20
CA PHE A 204 27.68 7.03 14.27
C PHE A 204 26.23 6.77 13.89
N ALA A 205 25.94 5.59 13.33
CA ALA A 205 24.59 5.24 12.91
C ALA A 205 23.71 4.86 14.11
N PHE A 206 24.06 3.80 14.84
CA PHE A 206 23.35 3.35 16.04
C PHE A 206 24.35 2.86 17.09
N LYS A 207 24.07 3.16 18.36
CA LYS A 207 24.80 2.62 19.52
C LYS A 207 23.81 2.13 20.56
N HIS A 208 23.97 0.88 20.98
CA HIS A 208 23.38 0.38 22.21
C HIS A 208 24.23 0.81 23.40
N ILE A 209 23.63 1.47 24.40
CA ILE A 209 24.36 1.97 25.57
C ILE A 209 24.01 1.18 26.82
N LEU A 210 22.72 0.94 27.04
CA LEU A 210 22.24 0.30 28.26
C LEU A 210 21.17 -0.76 27.96
N SER A 211 21.46 -1.98 28.36
CA SER A 211 20.50 -3.10 28.35
C SER A 211 19.39 -2.88 29.36
N LEU A 212 18.23 -3.51 29.13
CA LEU A 212 17.07 -3.41 30.01
C LEU A 212 17.42 -3.73 31.47
N THR A 213 17.25 -2.74 32.34
CA THR A 213 17.53 -2.81 33.78
C THR A 213 16.40 -2.20 34.59
N ASP A 214 16.18 -2.65 35.81
CA ASP A 214 15.26 -2.05 36.78
C ASP A 214 15.93 -0.94 37.61
N ASN A 215 17.23 -0.70 37.42
CA ASN A 215 18.01 0.27 38.18
C ASN A 215 17.99 1.68 37.55
N ALA A 216 17.12 2.56 38.06
CA ALA A 216 17.01 3.95 37.61
C ALA A 216 18.34 4.74 37.65
N LYS A 217 19.17 4.52 38.68
CA LYS A 217 20.44 5.25 38.84
C LYS A 217 21.46 4.83 37.79
N GLN A 218 21.43 3.56 37.39
CA GLN A 218 22.30 3.08 36.32
C GLN A 218 21.92 3.76 34.99
N PHE A 219 20.63 3.88 34.70
CA PHE A 219 20.14 4.61 33.53
C PHE A 219 20.59 6.07 33.53
N GLU A 220 20.35 6.79 34.62
CA GLU A 220 20.75 8.20 34.76
C GLU A 220 22.26 8.40 34.55
N ASN A 221 23.08 7.52 35.13
CA ASN A 221 24.53 7.58 34.99
C ASN A 221 25.00 7.30 33.56
N GLU A 222 24.44 6.30 32.87
CA GLU A 222 24.88 5.96 31.50
C GLU A 222 24.40 6.98 30.46
N VAL A 223 23.20 7.54 30.63
CA VAL A 223 22.70 8.65 29.80
C VAL A 223 23.48 9.94 30.08
N GLY A 224 23.83 10.20 31.34
CA GLY A 224 24.67 11.33 31.76
C GLY A 224 26.02 11.42 31.04
N LYS A 225 26.61 10.27 30.67
CA LYS A 225 27.89 10.17 29.97
C LYS A 225 27.81 10.49 28.47
N GLN A 226 26.61 10.57 27.89
CA GLN A 226 26.45 10.80 26.45
C GLN A 226 26.67 12.28 26.10
N PHE A 227 27.16 12.51 24.88
CA PHE A 227 27.38 13.84 24.29
C PHE A 227 26.68 13.91 22.94
N ILE A 228 26.34 15.10 22.44
CA ILE A 228 25.80 15.21 21.09
C ILE A 228 26.86 14.93 20.01
N SER A 229 26.39 14.62 18.82
CA SER A 229 27.14 14.41 17.59
C SER A 229 26.60 15.34 16.50
N GLY A 230 26.83 15.03 15.23
CA GLY A 230 26.26 15.78 14.13
C GLY A 230 26.40 15.09 12.78
N ASN A 231 25.46 15.38 11.91
CA ASN A 231 25.34 14.97 10.52
C ASN A 231 25.28 16.20 9.59
N LEU A 232 25.16 15.96 8.28
CA LEU A 232 25.19 17.00 7.25
C LEU A 232 23.79 17.29 6.68
N ASP A 233 22.96 16.28 6.53
CA ASP A 233 21.58 16.41 6.07
C ASP A 233 20.58 16.56 7.23
N ALA A 234 19.30 16.74 6.90
CA ALA A 234 18.24 16.97 7.87
C ALA A 234 17.48 15.70 8.33
N PRO A 235 17.23 14.68 7.48
CA PRO A 235 16.70 13.41 7.97
C PRO A 235 17.81 12.58 8.65
N GLU A 236 17.41 11.75 9.60
CA GLU A 236 18.33 10.93 10.40
C GLU A 236 18.11 9.43 10.16
N GLY A 237 19.08 8.61 10.58
CA GLY A 237 19.07 7.16 10.46
C GLY A 237 18.22 6.42 11.50
N GLY A 238 17.11 7.01 11.96
CA GLY A 238 16.28 6.46 13.04
C GLY A 238 15.68 5.08 12.75
N LEU A 239 15.33 4.80 11.48
CA LEU A 239 14.76 3.49 11.10
C LEU A 239 15.78 2.34 11.21
N ASP A 240 17.06 2.60 10.93
CA ASP A 240 18.15 1.64 11.16
C ASP A 240 18.21 1.29 12.65
N ALA A 241 18.21 2.30 13.51
CA ALA A 241 18.27 2.13 14.95
C ALA A 241 17.08 1.31 15.49
N MET A 242 15.87 1.57 14.98
CA MET A 242 14.68 0.79 15.33
C MET A 242 14.82 -0.67 14.91
N MET A 243 15.30 -0.93 13.69
CA MET A 243 15.51 -2.29 13.19
C MET A 243 16.56 -3.03 14.03
N GLN A 244 17.71 -2.41 14.32
CA GLN A 244 18.75 -3.02 15.15
C GLN A 244 18.25 -3.29 16.58
N ALA A 245 17.53 -2.34 17.19
CA ALA A 245 16.95 -2.54 18.51
C ALA A 245 15.92 -3.69 18.54
N ALA A 246 15.17 -3.88 17.44
CA ALA A 246 14.18 -4.94 17.31
C ALA A 246 14.80 -6.33 17.07
N VAL A 247 15.83 -6.44 16.23
CA VAL A 247 16.46 -7.72 15.86
C VAL A 247 17.46 -8.19 16.91
N CYS A 248 18.32 -7.30 17.43
CA CYS A 248 19.46 -7.69 18.25
C CYS A 248 19.10 -8.07 19.69
N GLY A 249 17.85 -8.47 19.96
CA GLY A 249 17.46 -9.10 21.23
C GLY A 249 17.80 -8.26 22.46
N VAL A 250 17.68 -6.93 22.37
CA VAL A 250 17.82 -6.04 23.53
C VAL A 250 16.74 -6.34 24.59
N ILE A 251 15.67 -7.02 24.17
CA ILE A 251 14.61 -7.58 24.99
C ILE A 251 14.97 -9.03 25.31
N VAL A 252 15.50 -9.27 26.50
CA VAL A 252 15.60 -10.62 27.07
C VAL A 252 14.17 -11.11 27.34
N LEU A 253 13.55 -11.74 26.34
CA LEU A 253 12.42 -12.65 26.54
C LEU A 253 12.99 -14.03 26.92
N PRO A 254 12.47 -14.71 27.96
CA PRO A 254 12.77 -16.12 28.14
C PRO A 254 12.02 -16.90 27.06
N HIS A 255 12.72 -17.39 26.03
CA HIS A 255 12.13 -18.35 25.09
C HIS A 255 12.49 -19.79 25.47
N PRO A 256 11.51 -20.70 25.55
CA PRO A 256 11.77 -22.12 25.45
C PRO A 256 12.00 -22.49 23.97
N LYS A 257 13.22 -22.94 23.69
CA LYS A 257 13.64 -23.90 22.65
C LYS A 257 13.11 -23.70 21.21
N GLY A 258 14.04 -23.24 20.35
CA GLY A 258 14.31 -23.94 19.08
C GLY A 258 14.23 -23.11 17.80
N LEU A 259 15.38 -22.58 17.36
CA LEU A 259 15.99 -22.58 16.01
C LEU A 259 16.87 -21.33 15.80
N PRO A 260 17.89 -21.39 14.93
CA PRO A 260 19.21 -20.87 15.23
C PRO A 260 19.52 -19.58 14.48
N PHE A 261 20.08 -18.60 15.18
CA PHE A 261 21.32 -17.88 14.82
C PHE A 261 21.47 -16.71 15.79
N CYS A 262 22.27 -16.94 16.84
CA CYS A 262 23.23 -16.01 17.45
C CYS A 262 23.76 -16.70 18.70
N TRP A 263 25.01 -17.14 18.62
CA TRP A 263 25.69 -17.81 19.71
C TRP A 263 25.79 -16.91 20.94
N TRP A 264 25.74 -17.55 22.11
CA TRP A 264 26.04 -16.96 23.40
C TRP A 264 27.45 -16.35 23.44
N GLY A 265 27.56 -15.08 23.86
CA GLY A 265 28.81 -14.49 24.34
C GLY A 265 29.02 -13.05 23.91
N ARG A 266 28.77 -12.10 24.82
CA ARG A 266 29.09 -10.65 24.74
C ARG A 266 28.45 -9.89 23.57
N PHE A 267 27.70 -8.85 23.91
CA PHE A 267 27.13 -7.79 23.04
C PHE A 267 28.13 -7.07 22.09
N ALA A 268 29.38 -7.51 21.99
CA ALA A 268 30.44 -6.86 21.21
C ALA A 268 30.42 -7.24 19.70
N GLU A 269 29.54 -8.14 19.25
CA GLU A 269 29.56 -8.65 17.86
C GLU A 269 28.18 -8.59 17.17
N CYS A 270 27.33 -7.63 17.53
CA CYS A 270 26.23 -7.17 16.66
C CYS A 270 26.60 -5.86 15.94
N ASP A 271 27.89 -5.62 15.68
CA ASP A 271 28.33 -4.62 14.70
C ASP A 271 28.13 -5.19 13.30
N ILE A 272 26.87 -5.26 12.85
CA ILE A 272 26.60 -5.29 11.41
C ILE A 272 27.22 -4.01 10.85
N PRO A 273 28.00 -4.05 9.75
CA PRO A 273 28.51 -2.83 9.15
C PRO A 273 27.34 -2.03 8.56
N LEU A 274 26.70 -1.20 9.39
CA LEU A 274 25.65 -0.24 9.00
C LEU A 274 26.02 0.65 7.80
N PRO A 275 27.30 0.97 7.50
CA PRO A 275 27.67 1.68 6.28
C PRO A 275 27.47 0.90 4.98
N ILE A 276 27.31 -0.42 5.03
CA ILE A 276 27.26 -1.31 3.85
C ILE A 276 25.82 -1.68 3.46
N GLN A 277 24.89 -1.64 4.42
CA GLN A 277 23.48 -1.94 4.18
C GLN A 277 22.66 -0.66 3.98
N ASP A 278 21.64 -0.74 3.13
CA ASP A 278 20.65 0.33 2.96
C ASP A 278 19.72 0.42 4.18
N TYR A 279 18.96 1.51 4.30
CA TYR A 279 17.95 1.66 5.35
C TYR A 279 16.83 0.61 5.19
N PRO A 280 16.21 0.14 6.29
CA PRO A 280 15.09 -0.78 6.20
C PRO A 280 13.88 -0.09 5.57
N SER A 281 13.17 -0.84 4.72
CA SER A 281 11.84 -0.41 4.26
C SER A 281 10.84 -0.39 5.43
N VAL A 282 9.81 0.45 5.32
CA VAL A 282 8.72 0.49 6.32
C VAL A 282 8.06 -0.88 6.50
N GLY A 283 7.88 -1.63 5.40
CA GLY A 283 7.31 -2.98 5.46
C GLY A 283 8.18 -3.99 6.23
N GLN A 284 9.51 -3.96 6.01
CA GLN A 284 10.44 -4.79 6.79
C GLN A 284 10.38 -4.45 8.28
N LEU A 285 10.35 -3.16 8.61
CA LEU A 285 10.25 -2.71 9.99
C LEU A 285 8.93 -3.18 10.64
N VAL A 286 7.79 -3.02 9.95
CA VAL A 286 6.47 -3.49 10.41
C VAL A 286 6.49 -4.98 10.73
N GLN A 287 7.06 -5.79 9.83
CA GLN A 287 7.16 -7.23 10.02
C GLN A 287 8.01 -7.57 11.25
N THR A 288 9.22 -7.01 11.35
CA THR A 288 10.14 -7.30 12.45
C THR A 288 9.61 -6.83 13.81
N LEU A 289 8.97 -5.65 13.87
CA LEU A 289 8.34 -5.16 15.10
C LEU A 289 7.19 -6.07 15.56
N ALA A 290 6.35 -6.52 14.63
CA ALA A 290 5.24 -7.42 14.93
C ALA A 290 5.70 -8.82 15.35
N GLU A 291 6.73 -9.36 14.70
CA GLU A 291 7.34 -10.65 15.06
C GLU A 291 7.87 -10.63 16.50
N ASN A 292 8.56 -9.55 16.87
CA ASN A 292 9.19 -9.35 18.19
C ASN A 292 8.27 -8.69 19.24
N ASN A 293 6.99 -8.49 18.95
CA ASN A 293 6.00 -7.87 19.86
C ASN A 293 6.36 -6.45 20.34
N ILE A 294 7.05 -5.65 19.52
CA ILE A 294 7.50 -4.29 19.86
C ILE A 294 6.50 -3.26 19.36
N GLN A 295 6.14 -2.31 20.22
CA GLN A 295 5.22 -1.21 19.92
C GLN A 295 5.98 0.11 19.95
N PRO A 296 6.20 0.77 18.80
CA PRO A 296 6.91 2.05 18.79
C PRO A 296 5.99 3.19 19.23
N ILE A 297 6.54 4.07 20.07
CA ILE A 297 5.94 5.35 20.45
C ILE A 297 6.81 6.43 19.81
N PHE A 298 6.25 7.16 18.85
CA PHE A 298 6.93 8.27 18.19
C PHE A 298 6.66 9.57 18.96
N ALA A 299 7.62 9.98 19.79
CA ALA A 299 7.60 11.29 20.42
C ALA A 299 8.41 12.26 19.55
N VAL A 300 7.72 13.13 18.82
CA VAL A 300 8.35 13.99 17.80
C VAL A 300 7.83 15.42 17.90
N THR A 301 8.64 16.39 17.46
CA THR A 301 8.25 17.81 17.49
C THR A 301 7.16 18.13 16.47
N SER A 302 6.40 19.19 16.73
CA SER A 302 5.24 19.64 15.92
C SER A 302 5.52 19.75 14.42
N LYS A 303 6.77 20.04 14.03
CA LYS A 303 7.22 20.18 12.63
C LYS A 303 7.07 18.89 11.81
N VAL A 304 7.15 17.72 12.45
CA VAL A 304 7.17 16.40 11.77
C VAL A 304 6.05 15.46 12.24
N VAL A 305 5.23 15.86 13.20
CA VAL A 305 4.12 15.04 13.75
C VAL A 305 3.24 14.44 12.66
N ASP A 306 2.84 15.20 11.64
CA ASP A 306 1.92 14.71 10.60
C ASP A 306 2.56 13.66 9.68
N VAL A 307 3.89 13.68 9.53
CA VAL A 307 4.62 12.63 8.78
C VAL A 307 4.60 11.32 9.58
N TYR A 308 4.88 11.40 10.88
CA TYR A 308 4.88 10.22 11.75
C TYR A 308 3.47 9.67 12.02
N LYS A 309 2.42 10.49 11.96
CA LYS A 309 1.03 10.01 11.95
C LYS A 309 0.75 9.10 10.75
N LYS A 310 1.16 9.49 9.54
CA LYS A 310 1.03 8.65 8.34
C LYS A 310 1.85 7.36 8.43
N LEU A 311 3.04 7.43 9.04
CA LEU A 311 3.84 6.23 9.29
C LEU A 311 3.16 5.30 10.31
N SER A 312 2.54 5.88 11.35
CA SER A 312 1.81 5.14 12.38
C SER A 312 0.55 4.44 11.84
N GLU A 313 -0.09 4.97 10.81
CA GLU A 313 -1.18 4.27 10.09
C GLU A 313 -0.70 2.96 9.44
N MET A 314 0.56 2.88 9.03
CA MET A 314 1.14 1.67 8.43
C MET A 314 1.67 0.68 9.47
N ILE A 315 2.08 1.16 10.65
CA ILE A 315 2.65 0.33 11.71
C ILE A 315 1.54 -0.08 12.71
N PRO A 316 1.17 -1.37 12.75
CA PRO A 316 0.12 -1.83 13.66
C PRO A 316 0.54 -1.58 15.11
N LYS A 317 -0.40 -1.05 15.90
CA LYS A 317 -0.20 -0.78 17.33
C LYS A 317 1.01 0.14 17.62
N SER A 318 1.06 1.27 16.91
CA SER A 318 1.99 2.39 17.17
C SER A 318 1.23 3.61 17.69
N ALA A 319 1.94 4.51 18.37
CA ALA A 319 1.38 5.77 18.87
C ALA A 319 2.28 6.94 18.49
N VAL A 320 1.69 8.11 18.27
CA VAL A 320 2.41 9.36 17.99
C VAL A 320 2.02 10.39 19.04
N GLY A 321 3.01 11.02 19.64
CA GLY A 321 2.87 12.10 20.61
C GLY A 321 3.66 13.33 20.19
N GLU A 322 3.07 14.51 20.38
CA GLU A 322 3.74 15.78 20.12
C GLU A 322 4.66 16.14 21.30
N LEU A 323 5.96 16.19 21.02
CA LEU A 323 7.01 16.52 21.97
C LEU A 323 7.30 18.02 21.93
N ASN A 324 7.42 18.63 23.11
CA ASN A 324 7.91 20.00 23.23
C ASN A 324 9.37 20.08 22.74
N GLU A 325 9.82 21.25 22.26
CA GLU A 325 11.21 21.43 21.78
C GLU A 325 12.27 21.17 22.87
N ASP A 326 11.88 21.15 24.15
CA ASP A 326 12.76 20.85 25.29
C ASP A 326 12.57 19.45 25.89
N SER A 327 11.74 18.60 25.26
CA SER A 327 11.36 17.27 25.76
C SER A 327 10.71 17.22 27.16
N SER A 328 10.19 18.33 27.68
CA SER A 328 9.64 18.41 29.06
C SER A 328 8.41 17.52 29.31
N ASN A 329 7.58 17.26 28.28
CA ASN A 329 6.32 16.52 28.40
C ASN A 329 6.44 15.01 28.10
N ILE A 330 7.64 14.47 27.93
CA ILE A 330 7.87 13.08 27.50
C ILE A 330 7.28 12.03 28.45
N ILE A 331 7.26 12.28 29.76
CA ILE A 331 6.70 11.34 30.75
C ILE A 331 5.20 11.18 30.53
N GLU A 332 4.48 12.31 30.39
CA GLU A 332 3.04 12.32 30.15
C GLU A 332 2.72 11.65 28.80
N LEU A 333 3.50 11.93 27.75
CA LEU A 333 3.34 11.31 26.44
C LEU A 333 3.45 9.79 26.51
N ILE A 334 4.45 9.25 27.24
CA ILE A 334 4.63 7.81 27.39
C ILE A 334 3.45 7.19 28.16
N GLN A 335 2.96 7.85 29.20
CA GLN A 335 1.79 7.36 29.96
C GLN A 335 0.52 7.34 29.10
N VAL A 336 0.24 8.42 28.35
CA VAL A 336 -0.91 8.50 27.45
C VAL A 336 -0.80 7.48 26.32
N ALA A 337 0.38 7.37 25.69
CA ALA A 337 0.64 6.41 24.62
C ALA A 337 0.48 4.98 25.12
N TYR A 338 1.04 4.64 26.29
CA TYR A 338 0.86 3.32 26.90
C TYR A 338 -0.61 3.00 27.13
N ASN A 339 -1.38 3.93 27.72
CA ASN A 339 -2.79 3.73 27.99
C ASN A 339 -3.61 3.54 26.71
N ASN A 340 -3.31 4.32 25.67
CA ASN A 340 -3.95 4.20 24.36
C ASN A 340 -3.63 2.83 23.71
N LEU A 341 -2.35 2.48 23.62
CA LEU A 341 -1.88 1.23 23.03
C LEU A 341 -2.39 -0.02 23.76
N SER A 342 -2.42 0.03 25.09
CA SER A 342 -2.91 -1.09 25.91
C SER A 342 -4.43 -1.20 25.93
N SER A 343 -5.17 -0.13 25.58
CA SER A 343 -6.62 -0.16 25.42
C SER A 343 -7.07 -0.72 24.08
N ARG A 344 -6.18 -0.74 23.07
CA ARG A 344 -6.42 -1.28 21.75
C ARG A 344 -5.96 -2.72 21.66
N ILE A 345 -6.92 -3.65 21.65
CA ILE A 345 -6.66 -5.08 21.58
C ILE A 345 -6.82 -5.53 20.14
N ILE A 346 -5.72 -5.97 19.53
CA ILE A 346 -5.70 -6.53 18.17
C ILE A 346 -5.29 -8.00 18.28
N LEU A 347 -6.17 -8.92 17.88
CA LEU A 347 -5.91 -10.35 17.83
C LEU A 347 -5.50 -10.75 16.41
N ASP A 348 -4.31 -11.31 16.27
CA ASP A 348 -3.74 -11.69 14.97
C ASP A 348 -3.14 -13.10 15.04
N HIS A 349 -2.84 -13.69 13.87
CA HIS A 349 -2.25 -15.01 13.75
C HIS A 349 -0.85 -14.97 13.12
N SER A 350 -0.06 -16.02 13.37
CA SER A 350 1.22 -16.25 12.66
C SER A 350 0.98 -16.54 11.18
N THR A 351 2.02 -16.44 10.36
CA THR A 351 1.98 -16.79 8.92
C THR A 351 1.26 -18.11 8.66
N LEU A 352 0.24 -18.08 7.80
CA LEU A 352 -0.59 -19.24 7.44
C LEU A 352 -0.17 -19.84 6.09
N LEU A 353 -0.61 -21.07 5.84
CA LEU A 353 -0.58 -21.68 4.52
C LEU A 353 -1.68 -21.05 3.63
N ASP A 354 -1.42 -20.86 2.33
CA ASP A 354 -2.39 -20.29 1.37
C ASP A 354 -3.72 -21.08 1.28
N THR A 355 -3.69 -22.34 1.72
CA THR A 355 -4.80 -23.28 1.78
C THR A 355 -5.71 -23.10 3.00
N LEU A 356 -5.33 -22.27 3.97
CA LEU A 356 -6.11 -21.91 5.16
C LEU A 356 -6.54 -20.45 5.10
N ASP A 357 -7.75 -20.18 5.59
CA ASP A 357 -8.30 -18.83 5.75
C ASP A 357 -8.80 -18.67 7.19
N VAL A 358 -8.44 -17.55 7.83
CA VAL A 358 -8.81 -17.24 9.21
C VAL A 358 -9.47 -15.88 9.26
N LYS A 359 -10.67 -15.83 9.82
CA LYS A 359 -11.45 -14.61 10.00
C LYS A 359 -11.88 -14.44 11.45
N TYR A 360 -12.14 -13.19 11.83
CA TYR A 360 -12.46 -12.81 13.20
C TYR A 360 -13.77 -12.03 13.24
N ASP A 361 -14.65 -12.39 14.18
CA ASP A 361 -15.72 -11.51 14.63
C ASP A 361 -15.34 -10.93 16.00
N SER A 362 -15.39 -9.61 16.16
CA SER A 362 -15.02 -8.95 17.41
C SER A 362 -16.27 -8.53 18.17
N LYS A 363 -16.45 -9.06 19.39
CA LYS A 363 -17.52 -8.68 20.31
C LYS A 363 -16.95 -7.77 21.40
N CYS A 364 -17.07 -6.47 21.21
CA CYS A 364 -16.52 -5.44 22.08
C CYS A 364 -17.64 -4.80 22.92
N LYS A 365 -17.39 -4.52 24.21
CA LYS A 365 -18.43 -4.06 25.16
C LYS A 365 -18.98 -2.65 24.86
N ASN A 366 -18.21 -1.80 24.18
CA ASN A 366 -18.50 -0.37 23.98
C ASN A 366 -18.45 0.07 22.51
N ASP A 367 -18.29 -0.87 21.57
CA ASP A 367 -18.07 -0.57 20.15
C ASP A 367 -19.01 -1.39 19.25
N LYS A 368 -19.11 -1.04 17.96
CA LYS A 368 -19.89 -1.84 17.01
C LYS A 368 -19.23 -3.21 16.81
N ASP A 369 -20.02 -4.27 16.91
CA ASP A 369 -19.57 -5.62 16.56
C ASP A 369 -19.08 -5.63 15.10
N SER A 370 -17.86 -6.10 14.88
CA SER A 370 -17.28 -6.31 13.55
C SER A 370 -17.35 -7.80 13.21
N THR A 371 -17.61 -8.12 11.94
CA THR A 371 -17.80 -9.49 11.47
C THR A 371 -16.97 -9.77 10.23
N ASP A 372 -16.37 -10.96 10.17
CA ASP A 372 -15.58 -11.44 9.03
C ASP A 372 -14.35 -10.57 8.66
N GLU A 373 -13.74 -9.94 9.67
CA GLU A 373 -12.51 -9.15 9.52
C GLU A 373 -11.27 -10.04 9.48
N ALA A 374 -10.19 -9.56 8.84
CA ALA A 374 -8.92 -10.27 8.76
C ALA A 374 -8.19 -10.36 10.12
N ARG A 375 -8.51 -9.45 11.04
CA ARG A 375 -7.97 -9.39 12.41
C ARG A 375 -9.08 -9.05 13.38
N GLY A 376 -9.00 -9.55 14.61
CA GLY A 376 -9.90 -9.12 15.67
C GLY A 376 -9.44 -7.78 16.21
N GLN A 377 -10.33 -6.79 16.36
CA GLN A 377 -9.99 -5.50 16.94
C GLN A 377 -11.08 -5.01 17.89
N CYS A 378 -10.67 -4.60 19.09
CA CYS A 378 -11.48 -3.82 20.03
C CYS A 378 -10.68 -2.61 20.53
N ASP A 379 -11.27 -1.42 20.43
CA ASP A 379 -10.68 -0.18 20.92
C ASP A 379 -11.26 0.21 22.28
N ASN A 380 -10.54 1.05 23.04
CA ASN A 380 -10.98 1.59 24.35
C ASN A 380 -11.31 0.54 25.42
N VAL A 381 -10.61 -0.60 25.43
CA VAL A 381 -10.77 -1.68 26.43
C VAL A 381 -10.13 -1.27 27.76
N LYS A 382 -10.91 -1.22 28.85
CA LYS A 382 -10.39 -0.84 30.17
C LYS A 382 -9.69 -2.01 30.85
N ILE A 383 -8.91 -1.70 31.88
CA ILE A 383 -8.31 -2.73 32.74
C ILE A 383 -9.44 -3.54 33.39
N ASN A 384 -9.28 -4.86 33.41
CA ASN A 384 -10.25 -5.88 33.83
C ASN A 384 -11.49 -6.04 32.93
N ASP A 385 -11.61 -5.32 31.82
CA ASP A 385 -12.64 -5.64 30.82
C ASP A 385 -12.27 -6.92 30.07
N GLU A 386 -13.29 -7.75 29.83
CA GLU A 386 -13.23 -8.95 28.99
C GLU A 386 -13.79 -8.62 27.60
N VAL A 387 -13.06 -9.04 26.57
CA VAL A 387 -13.48 -8.99 25.16
C VAL A 387 -13.48 -10.40 24.60
N THR A 388 -14.40 -10.67 23.67
CA THR A 388 -14.55 -12.00 23.05
C THR A 388 -14.39 -11.89 21.55
N PHE A 389 -13.52 -12.71 20.98
CA PHE A 389 -13.32 -12.85 19.56
C PHE A 389 -13.81 -14.22 19.10
N LYS A 390 -14.63 -14.26 18.06
CA LYS A 390 -15.03 -15.53 17.42
C LYS A 390 -14.11 -15.76 16.22
N VAL A 391 -13.23 -16.75 16.35
CA VAL A 391 -12.27 -17.11 15.31
C VAL A 391 -12.90 -18.16 14.41
N LYS A 392 -12.95 -17.89 13.10
CA LYS A 392 -13.45 -18.79 12.05
C LYS A 392 -12.28 -19.28 11.21
N VAL A 393 -12.01 -20.57 11.23
CA VAL A 393 -10.93 -21.19 10.44
C VAL A 393 -11.55 -22.04 9.33
N THR A 394 -11.12 -21.83 8.08
CA THR A 394 -11.63 -22.54 6.90
C THR A 394 -10.48 -23.13 6.10
N ALA A 395 -10.57 -24.42 5.77
CA ALA A 395 -9.64 -25.08 4.87
C ALA A 395 -10.20 -25.09 3.43
N LYS A 396 -9.40 -24.69 2.45
CA LYS A 396 -9.77 -24.71 1.02
C LYS A 396 -9.56 -26.09 0.38
N VAL A 397 -8.65 -26.88 0.91
CA VAL A 397 -8.29 -28.24 0.46
C VAL A 397 -7.95 -29.11 1.67
N CYS A 398 -7.85 -30.43 1.48
CA CYS A 398 -7.37 -31.32 2.54
C CYS A 398 -5.91 -31.05 2.84
N ILE A 399 -5.64 -30.52 4.02
CA ILE A 399 -4.30 -30.30 4.57
C ILE A 399 -3.91 -31.43 5.55
N PRO A 400 -2.60 -31.75 5.64
CA PRO A 400 -2.07 -32.60 6.70
C PRO A 400 -2.13 -31.88 8.05
N ASN A 401 -1.67 -32.55 9.12
CA ASN A 401 -1.57 -31.94 10.44
C ASN A 401 -0.65 -30.72 10.40
N TYR A 402 -1.19 -29.57 10.77
CA TYR A 402 -0.51 -28.28 10.79
C TYR A 402 -0.84 -27.55 12.09
N SER A 403 0.00 -26.61 12.50
CA SER A 403 -0.25 -25.79 13.68
C SER A 403 0.19 -24.36 13.47
N PHE A 404 -0.61 -23.42 13.94
CA PHE A 404 -0.29 -22.00 13.94
C PHE A 404 -0.69 -21.38 15.28
N THR A 405 -0.21 -20.16 15.55
CA THR A 405 -0.51 -19.47 16.80
C THR A 405 -1.37 -18.24 16.56
N ILE A 406 -2.24 -17.96 17.52
CA ILE A 406 -3.04 -16.73 17.60
C ILE A 406 -2.60 -15.99 18.86
N ARG A 407 -2.33 -14.70 18.74
CA ARG A 407 -1.87 -13.87 19.85
C ARG A 407 -2.45 -12.46 19.79
N PRO A 408 -2.72 -11.83 20.95
CA PRO A 408 -2.99 -10.40 20.98
C PRO A 408 -1.67 -9.65 20.78
N LEU A 409 -1.62 -8.76 19.78
CA LEU A 409 -0.41 -8.03 19.43
C LEU A 409 0.12 -7.26 20.64
N GLY A 410 1.39 -7.48 20.97
CA GLY A 410 2.05 -6.80 22.09
C GLY A 410 1.82 -7.40 23.47
N PHE A 411 1.30 -8.62 23.54
CA PHE A 411 1.24 -9.43 24.75
C PHE A 411 1.96 -10.76 24.50
N THR A 412 2.44 -11.41 25.57
CA THR A 412 3.18 -12.69 25.48
C THR A 412 2.28 -13.91 25.36
N ASP A 413 1.03 -13.81 25.79
CA ASP A 413 0.11 -14.94 25.80
C ASP A 413 -0.25 -15.37 24.38
N THR A 414 -0.18 -16.68 24.12
CA THR A 414 -0.45 -17.26 22.81
C THR A 414 -1.40 -18.43 22.92
N LEU A 415 -2.31 -18.54 21.97
CA LEU A 415 -3.15 -19.70 21.74
C LEU A 415 -2.53 -20.53 20.60
N THR A 416 -2.29 -21.81 20.83
CA THR A 416 -1.86 -22.76 19.80
C THR A 416 -3.07 -23.45 19.18
N VAL A 417 -3.17 -23.40 17.85
CA VAL A 417 -4.25 -24.04 17.10
C VAL A 417 -3.67 -25.17 16.25
N HIS A 418 -4.04 -26.40 16.59
CA HIS A 418 -3.74 -27.59 15.79
C HIS A 418 -4.85 -27.84 14.80
N VAL A 419 -4.52 -27.99 13.53
CA VAL A 419 -5.48 -28.19 12.45
C VAL A 419 -5.17 -29.46 11.68
N ALA A 420 -6.20 -30.27 11.47
CA ALA A 420 -6.20 -31.41 10.57
C ALA A 420 -7.45 -31.37 9.69
N SER A 421 -7.45 -32.03 8.54
CA SER A 421 -8.64 -32.10 7.68
C SER A 421 -9.47 -33.35 7.96
N ASN A 422 -10.79 -33.21 7.97
CA ASN A 422 -11.75 -34.30 8.09
C ASN A 422 -12.31 -34.66 6.70
N CYS A 423 -11.46 -35.25 5.87
CA CYS A 423 -11.78 -35.55 4.47
C CYS A 423 -12.13 -37.02 4.20
N ASP A 424 -11.89 -37.92 5.15
CA ASP A 424 -12.09 -39.35 4.97
C ASP A 424 -13.47 -39.78 5.50
N CYS A 425 -14.09 -40.74 4.82
CA CYS A 425 -15.33 -41.36 5.25
C CYS A 425 -15.05 -42.55 6.16
N HIS A 426 -15.80 -42.67 7.26
CA HIS A 426 -15.69 -43.80 8.18
C HIS A 426 -16.84 -44.79 7.91
N CYS A 427 -16.78 -45.47 6.77
CA CYS A 427 -17.76 -46.47 6.39
C CYS A 427 -17.47 -47.78 7.13
N ASN A 428 -18.21 -48.05 8.20
CA ASN A 428 -18.19 -49.36 8.88
C ASN A 428 -18.98 -50.39 8.07
N ASP A 429 -18.47 -50.75 6.89
CA ASP A 429 -19.14 -51.69 6.00
C ASP A 429 -19.10 -53.11 6.58
N ARG A 430 -20.25 -53.78 6.60
CA ARG A 430 -20.30 -55.21 6.90
C ARG A 430 -19.97 -55.97 5.60
N PRO A 431 -19.08 -56.98 5.64
CA PRO A 431 -18.78 -57.77 4.45
C PRO A 431 -20.01 -58.59 4.06
N ASP A 432 -20.74 -58.13 3.04
CA ASP A 432 -21.79 -58.90 2.37
C ASP A 432 -21.17 -59.55 1.11
N HIS A 433 -21.04 -60.87 1.14
CA HIS A 433 -20.35 -61.65 0.10
C HIS A 433 -21.12 -61.62 -1.24
N ASP A 434 -22.43 -61.36 -1.23
CA ASP A 434 -23.27 -61.44 -2.43
C ASP A 434 -23.49 -60.08 -3.13
N ALA A 435 -23.16 -58.96 -2.47
CA ALA A 435 -23.44 -57.61 -2.98
C ALA A 435 -22.68 -57.25 -4.28
N CYS A 436 -21.45 -57.78 -4.44
CA CYS A 436 -20.61 -57.57 -5.62
C CYS A 436 -20.50 -58.83 -6.49
N SER A 437 -21.59 -59.60 -6.57
CA SER A 437 -21.67 -60.88 -7.28
C SER A 437 -20.62 -61.91 -6.82
N GLY A 438 -20.11 -61.80 -5.59
CA GLY A 438 -19.02 -62.62 -5.05
C GLY A 438 -17.65 -62.40 -5.69
N GLN A 439 -17.49 -61.35 -6.51
CA GLN A 439 -16.29 -61.09 -7.32
C GLN A 439 -15.63 -59.73 -7.00
N GLY A 440 -15.87 -59.19 -5.79
CA GLY A 440 -15.28 -57.92 -5.33
C GLY A 440 -15.54 -57.65 -3.86
N THR A 441 -15.01 -56.54 -3.36
CA THR A 441 -15.22 -56.04 -1.99
C THR A 441 -16.05 -54.76 -2.00
N VAL A 442 -16.85 -54.53 -0.95
CA VAL A 442 -17.64 -53.29 -0.80
C VAL A 442 -16.81 -52.24 -0.07
N GLU A 443 -16.74 -51.04 -0.62
CA GLU A 443 -16.17 -49.85 0.03
C GLU A 443 -17.20 -48.70 -0.03
N CYS A 444 -17.70 -48.25 1.11
CA CYS A 444 -18.72 -47.20 1.23
C CYS A 444 -19.92 -47.40 0.28
N GLY A 445 -20.38 -48.63 0.09
CA GLY A 445 -21.56 -48.95 -0.73
C GLY A 445 -21.34 -49.11 -2.24
N ILE A 446 -20.10 -48.99 -2.73
CA ILE A 446 -19.69 -49.32 -4.11
C ILE A 446 -18.80 -50.56 -4.13
N CYS A 447 -18.76 -51.26 -5.27
CA CYS A 447 -17.98 -52.49 -5.45
C CYS A 447 -16.61 -52.21 -6.06
N SER A 448 -15.57 -52.69 -5.39
CA SER A 448 -14.21 -52.81 -5.91
C SER A 448 -14.02 -54.22 -6.49
N CYS A 449 -14.14 -54.35 -7.82
CA CYS A 449 -14.14 -55.64 -8.51
C CYS A 449 -12.73 -56.26 -8.65
N ASN A 450 -12.68 -57.58 -8.61
CA ASN A 450 -11.48 -58.35 -8.95
C ASN A 450 -11.12 -58.18 -10.44
N SER A 451 -9.84 -58.35 -10.79
CA SER A 451 -9.23 -58.03 -12.10
C SER A 451 -9.80 -58.74 -13.35
N ARG A 452 -10.84 -59.57 -13.24
CA ARG A 452 -11.54 -60.24 -14.37
C ARG A 452 -12.99 -59.81 -14.58
N TYR A 453 -13.53 -59.04 -13.64
CA TYR A 453 -14.93 -58.63 -13.64
C TYR A 453 -15.02 -57.11 -13.72
N THR A 454 -16.05 -56.64 -14.40
CA THR A 454 -16.36 -55.21 -14.53
C THR A 454 -17.87 -55.01 -14.44
N GLY A 455 -18.32 -53.76 -14.38
CA GLY A 455 -19.72 -53.43 -14.07
C GLY A 455 -19.90 -53.02 -12.61
N LYS A 456 -21.05 -52.41 -12.32
CA LYS A 456 -21.33 -51.74 -11.02
C LYS A 456 -21.38 -52.73 -9.85
N ASN A 457 -21.80 -53.96 -10.14
CA ASN A 457 -21.89 -55.06 -9.18
C ASN A 457 -20.95 -56.21 -9.58
N CYS A 458 -19.91 -55.94 -10.39
CA CYS A 458 -18.99 -56.94 -10.94
C CYS A 458 -19.68 -58.05 -11.76
N GLU A 459 -20.79 -57.70 -12.42
CA GLU A 459 -21.69 -58.62 -13.12
C GLU A 459 -21.19 -59.06 -14.51
N CYS A 460 -20.24 -58.33 -15.09
CA CYS A 460 -19.73 -58.61 -16.42
C CYS A 460 -18.40 -59.37 -16.37
N ASP A 461 -18.43 -60.62 -16.82
CA ASP A 461 -17.23 -61.40 -17.14
C ASP A 461 -16.66 -60.93 -18.49
N THR A 462 -15.40 -60.52 -18.46
CA THR A 462 -14.67 -60.03 -19.63
C THR A 462 -14.41 -61.12 -20.69
N LYS A 463 -14.67 -62.42 -20.42
CA LYS A 463 -14.59 -63.56 -21.38
C LYS A 463 -13.34 -63.55 -22.27
N GLY A 464 -12.21 -63.06 -21.76
CA GLY A 464 -10.95 -62.95 -22.50
C GLY A 464 -10.87 -61.79 -23.50
N LYS A 465 -11.94 -61.02 -23.73
CA LYS A 465 -11.85 -59.71 -24.40
C LYS A 465 -11.47 -58.66 -23.37
N SER A 466 -10.38 -57.94 -23.59
CA SER A 466 -10.03 -56.83 -22.69
C SER A 466 -11.12 -55.76 -22.72
N SER A 467 -11.33 -55.02 -21.63
CA SER A 467 -12.29 -53.89 -21.59
C SER A 467 -12.10 -52.94 -22.78
N LYS A 468 -10.83 -52.77 -23.21
CA LYS A 468 -10.42 -51.96 -24.37
C LYS A 468 -11.12 -52.33 -25.69
N GLU A 469 -11.58 -53.56 -25.87
CA GLU A 469 -12.15 -54.01 -27.15
C GLU A 469 -13.64 -53.69 -27.28
N LEU A 470 -14.39 -53.73 -26.17
CA LEU A 470 -15.76 -53.20 -26.13
C LEU A 470 -15.77 -51.66 -26.05
N GLU A 471 -14.76 -51.06 -25.45
CA GLU A 471 -14.61 -49.59 -25.43
C GLU A 471 -14.39 -49.00 -26.83
N ARG A 472 -13.81 -49.75 -27.78
CA ARG A 472 -13.57 -49.24 -29.15
C ARG A 472 -14.86 -48.85 -29.87
N SER A 473 -15.95 -49.59 -29.73
CA SER A 473 -17.22 -49.28 -30.43
C SER A 473 -17.96 -48.08 -29.84
N CYS A 474 -17.56 -47.65 -28.65
CA CYS A 474 -18.08 -46.48 -27.97
C CYS A 474 -17.20 -45.24 -28.16
N ARG A 475 -16.15 -45.31 -28.99
CA ARG A 475 -15.27 -44.18 -29.31
C ARG A 475 -15.56 -43.70 -30.72
N ARG A 476 -15.65 -42.38 -30.90
CA ARG A 476 -15.85 -41.74 -32.20
C ARG A 476 -14.67 -41.97 -33.15
N ASP A 477 -13.47 -41.79 -32.60
CA ASP A 477 -12.16 -41.96 -33.24
C ASP A 477 -11.21 -42.68 -32.27
N ASN A 478 -10.13 -43.30 -32.75
CA ASN A 478 -9.16 -44.03 -31.90
C ASN A 478 -8.51 -43.15 -30.81
N SER A 479 -8.52 -41.82 -30.99
CA SER A 479 -8.04 -40.82 -30.02
C SER A 479 -9.14 -40.26 -29.10
N SER A 480 -10.42 -40.51 -29.41
CA SER A 480 -11.54 -39.99 -28.62
C SER A 480 -11.74 -40.81 -27.34
N VAL A 481 -12.21 -40.14 -26.30
CA VAL A 481 -12.64 -40.79 -25.05
C VAL A 481 -13.95 -41.54 -25.32
N THR A 482 -14.08 -42.70 -24.68
CA THR A 482 -15.29 -43.53 -24.72
C THR A 482 -16.54 -42.68 -24.38
N CYS A 483 -17.53 -42.69 -25.27
CA CYS A 483 -18.77 -41.90 -25.19
C CYS A 483 -18.55 -40.41 -24.90
N SER A 484 -17.45 -39.86 -25.45
CA SER A 484 -17.02 -38.47 -25.23
C SER A 484 -16.91 -38.08 -23.75
N GLY A 485 -16.83 -39.07 -22.83
CA GLY A 485 -16.83 -38.87 -21.39
C GLY A 485 -18.16 -38.39 -20.79
N GLN A 486 -19.23 -38.34 -21.58
CA GLN A 486 -20.56 -37.83 -21.19
C GLN A 486 -21.65 -38.91 -21.24
N GLY A 487 -21.23 -40.17 -21.24
CA GLY A 487 -22.10 -41.33 -21.25
C GLY A 487 -21.32 -42.58 -20.88
N ASP A 488 -22.05 -43.63 -20.51
CA ASP A 488 -21.45 -44.91 -20.18
C ASP A 488 -21.48 -45.82 -21.40
N CYS A 489 -20.34 -46.45 -21.68
CA CYS A 489 -20.26 -47.52 -22.67
C CYS A 489 -20.76 -48.80 -22.03
N VAL A 490 -22.04 -49.08 -22.24
CA VAL A 490 -22.67 -50.30 -21.75
C VAL A 490 -22.80 -51.24 -22.94
N CYS A 491 -22.08 -52.36 -22.90
CA CYS A 491 -22.14 -53.41 -23.93
C CYS A 491 -21.82 -52.92 -25.36
N GLY A 492 -20.99 -51.89 -25.51
CA GLY A 492 -20.56 -51.39 -26.82
C GLY A 492 -21.46 -50.32 -27.45
N GLN A 493 -22.44 -49.78 -26.71
CA GLN A 493 -23.24 -48.61 -27.07
C GLN A 493 -23.13 -47.52 -26.01
N CYS A 494 -23.22 -46.26 -26.44
CA CYS A 494 -23.18 -45.12 -25.55
C CYS A 494 -24.57 -44.75 -25.03
N VAL A 495 -24.72 -44.74 -23.72
CA VAL A 495 -25.91 -44.19 -23.05
C VAL A 495 -25.51 -42.86 -22.44
N CYS A 496 -26.02 -41.76 -23.00
CA CYS A 496 -25.68 -40.42 -22.54
C CYS A 496 -26.28 -40.15 -21.17
N HIS A 497 -25.48 -39.54 -20.30
CA HIS A 497 -25.95 -39.21 -18.95
C HIS A 497 -27.07 -38.19 -19.01
N ALA A 498 -28.12 -38.41 -18.23
CA ALA A 498 -29.10 -37.37 -17.95
C ALA A 498 -28.43 -36.29 -17.10
N SER A 499 -28.59 -35.03 -17.47
CA SER A 499 -28.00 -33.94 -16.69
C SER A 499 -28.90 -33.58 -15.52
N ASP A 500 -28.31 -33.40 -14.34
CA ASP A 500 -29.00 -32.87 -13.16
C ASP A 500 -29.36 -31.37 -13.31
N VAL A 501 -28.86 -30.69 -14.35
CA VAL A 501 -29.12 -29.26 -14.60
C VAL A 501 -30.46 -29.09 -15.35
N PRO A 502 -31.41 -28.31 -14.80
CA PRO A 502 -32.70 -28.07 -15.45
C PRO A 502 -32.52 -27.51 -16.87
N GLY A 503 -33.06 -28.20 -17.86
CA GLY A 503 -32.99 -27.78 -19.27
C GLY A 503 -31.72 -28.19 -20.01
N LYS A 504 -30.74 -28.84 -19.37
CA LYS A 504 -29.56 -29.41 -20.05
C LYS A 504 -29.86 -30.81 -20.57
N TYR A 505 -29.55 -31.08 -21.83
CA TYR A 505 -29.59 -32.44 -22.38
C TYR A 505 -28.37 -32.71 -23.26
N ILE A 506 -27.81 -33.91 -23.09
CA ILE A 506 -26.64 -34.41 -23.79
C ILE A 506 -27.12 -35.42 -24.83
N TYR A 507 -26.66 -35.29 -26.06
CA TYR A 507 -27.15 -36.07 -27.19
C TYR A 507 -26.05 -36.36 -28.21
N GLY A 508 -26.36 -37.24 -29.16
CA GLY A 508 -25.45 -37.71 -30.19
C GLY A 508 -25.05 -39.17 -29.99
N THR A 509 -24.57 -39.79 -31.06
CA THR A 509 -24.22 -41.22 -31.12
C THR A 509 -23.11 -41.63 -30.15
N HIS A 510 -22.25 -40.69 -29.79
CA HIS A 510 -21.17 -40.88 -28.82
C HIS A 510 -21.28 -39.85 -27.68
N CYS A 511 -22.47 -39.26 -27.45
CA CYS A 511 -22.70 -38.25 -26.41
C CYS A 511 -21.81 -37.00 -26.54
N GLN A 512 -21.56 -36.58 -27.78
CA GLN A 512 -20.62 -35.50 -28.09
C GLN A 512 -21.23 -34.09 -28.08
N CYS A 513 -22.56 -33.95 -28.09
CA CYS A 513 -23.23 -32.66 -28.16
C CYS A 513 -24.03 -32.38 -26.89
N ASP A 514 -24.13 -31.11 -26.54
CA ASP A 514 -25.05 -30.60 -25.53
C ASP A 514 -25.56 -29.20 -25.92
N ASN A 515 -26.57 -28.72 -25.21
CA ASN A 515 -27.23 -27.44 -25.45
C ASN A 515 -26.79 -26.31 -24.49
N MET A 516 -25.71 -26.50 -23.74
CA MET A 516 -25.22 -25.55 -22.73
C MET A 516 -23.73 -25.18 -22.86
N ASN A 517 -23.00 -25.81 -23.77
CA ASN A 517 -21.57 -25.66 -23.93
C ASN A 517 -21.25 -24.79 -25.15
N CYS A 518 -21.80 -23.58 -25.16
CA CYS A 518 -21.48 -22.51 -26.10
C CYS A 518 -20.83 -21.33 -25.38
N GLU A 519 -20.38 -20.32 -26.12
CA GLU A 519 -19.78 -19.13 -25.54
C GLU A 519 -20.78 -18.33 -24.68
N PHE A 520 -20.27 -17.81 -23.55
CA PHE A 520 -21.04 -16.98 -22.62
C PHE A 520 -20.75 -15.51 -22.88
N PHE A 521 -21.77 -14.68 -22.74
CA PHE A 521 -21.66 -13.22 -22.77
C PHE A 521 -22.47 -12.60 -21.64
N ASN A 522 -21.85 -11.69 -20.88
CA ASN A 522 -22.43 -11.08 -19.66
C ASN A 522 -23.03 -12.10 -18.68
N GLY A 523 -22.33 -13.22 -18.46
CA GLY A 523 -22.76 -14.28 -17.54
C GLY A 523 -23.93 -15.14 -18.04
N SER A 524 -24.40 -14.92 -19.28
CA SER A 524 -25.49 -15.69 -19.90
C SER A 524 -25.02 -16.43 -21.15
N LEU A 525 -25.48 -17.68 -21.32
CA LEU A 525 -25.17 -18.52 -22.48
C LEU A 525 -25.73 -17.88 -23.77
N CYS A 526 -24.88 -17.64 -24.78
CA CYS A 526 -25.25 -16.94 -26.02
C CYS A 526 -25.94 -15.58 -25.79
N GLY A 527 -25.56 -14.85 -24.74
CA GLY A 527 -26.18 -13.57 -24.37
C GLY A 527 -27.58 -13.71 -23.74
N GLY A 528 -28.00 -14.93 -23.42
CA GLY A 528 -29.32 -15.25 -22.88
C GLY A 528 -30.37 -15.53 -23.96
N PRO A 529 -31.56 -16.02 -23.57
CA PRO A 529 -32.59 -16.45 -24.52
C PRO A 529 -33.14 -15.32 -25.40
N ALA A 530 -32.99 -14.06 -24.98
CA ALA A 530 -33.36 -12.88 -25.76
C ALA A 530 -32.36 -12.59 -26.90
N HIS A 531 -31.11 -13.06 -26.79
CA HIS A 531 -30.05 -12.81 -27.76
C HIS A 531 -29.77 -14.02 -28.65
N GLY A 532 -29.90 -15.26 -28.14
CA GLY A 532 -29.67 -16.46 -28.93
C GLY A 532 -29.85 -17.78 -28.16
N GLN A 533 -29.76 -18.91 -28.88
CA GLN A 533 -29.83 -20.27 -28.33
C GLN A 533 -28.60 -21.10 -28.71
N CYS A 534 -28.13 -21.96 -27.81
CA CYS A 534 -26.96 -22.82 -28.01
C CYS A 534 -27.35 -24.16 -28.66
N ASP A 535 -26.60 -24.58 -29.68
CA ASP A 535 -26.71 -25.89 -30.31
C ASP A 535 -25.31 -26.45 -30.63
N CYS A 536 -24.92 -27.49 -29.92
CA CYS A 536 -23.64 -28.23 -30.08
C CYS A 536 -22.41 -27.32 -30.30
N GLY A 537 -22.21 -26.35 -29.40
CA GLY A 537 -21.06 -25.44 -29.42
C GLY A 537 -21.20 -24.19 -30.30
N VAL A 538 -22.32 -24.01 -31.00
CA VAL A 538 -22.58 -22.84 -31.84
C VAL A 538 -23.79 -22.06 -31.34
N CYS A 539 -23.62 -20.75 -31.12
CA CYS A 539 -24.73 -19.85 -30.78
C CYS A 539 -25.54 -19.47 -32.04
N LYS A 540 -26.84 -19.71 -32.00
CA LYS A 540 -27.81 -19.25 -33.00
C LYS A 540 -28.45 -17.95 -32.53
N CYS A 541 -28.00 -16.82 -33.09
CA CYS A 541 -28.43 -15.49 -32.65
C CYS A 541 -29.82 -15.10 -33.16
N GLN A 542 -30.54 -14.38 -32.32
CA GLN A 542 -31.81 -13.73 -32.63
C GLN A 542 -31.59 -12.53 -33.57
N PRO A 543 -32.61 -12.12 -34.35
CA PRO A 543 -32.51 -10.96 -35.24
C PRO A 543 -32.09 -9.67 -34.51
N GLY A 544 -31.07 -8.98 -35.01
CA GLY A 544 -30.51 -7.76 -34.40
C GLY A 544 -29.27 -7.98 -33.54
N TYR A 545 -28.87 -9.24 -33.34
CA TYR A 545 -27.64 -9.63 -32.64
C TYR A 545 -26.72 -10.46 -33.54
N GLU A 546 -25.41 -10.26 -33.39
CA GLU A 546 -24.38 -10.99 -34.11
C GLU A 546 -23.15 -11.30 -33.23
N GLY A 547 -22.24 -12.10 -33.78
CA GLY A 547 -21.03 -12.56 -33.09
C GLY A 547 -21.13 -14.01 -32.60
N SER A 548 -19.99 -14.56 -32.17
CA SER A 548 -19.83 -15.96 -31.74
C SER A 548 -20.69 -16.35 -30.52
N ALA A 549 -21.02 -15.37 -29.68
CA ALA A 549 -21.82 -15.49 -28.46
C ALA A 549 -23.07 -14.60 -28.49
N CYS A 550 -23.47 -14.10 -29.66
CA CYS A 550 -24.56 -13.10 -29.81
C CYS A 550 -24.35 -11.85 -28.96
N GLN A 551 -23.09 -11.46 -28.81
CA GLN A 551 -22.63 -10.36 -27.96
C GLN A 551 -22.83 -8.98 -28.58
N CYS A 552 -22.89 -8.91 -29.90
CA CYS A 552 -22.83 -7.66 -30.64
C CYS A 552 -24.24 -7.25 -31.05
N GLN A 553 -24.69 -6.09 -30.59
CA GLN A 553 -25.93 -5.50 -31.06
C GLN A 553 -25.66 -4.76 -32.37
N GLN A 554 -26.47 -4.99 -33.40
CA GLN A 554 -26.32 -4.35 -34.71
C GLN A 554 -26.75 -2.87 -34.75
N SER A 555 -27.26 -2.32 -33.63
CA SER A 555 -27.68 -0.91 -33.51
C SER A 555 -26.49 0.04 -33.32
N THR A 556 -26.65 1.29 -33.77
CA THR A 556 -25.67 2.38 -33.63
C THR A 556 -26.10 3.47 -32.64
N GLU A 557 -27.26 3.32 -32.00
CA GLU A 557 -27.85 4.35 -31.13
C GLU A 557 -26.97 4.72 -29.91
N GLY A 558 -26.29 3.74 -29.32
CA GLY A 558 -25.40 3.90 -28.17
C GLY A 558 -24.06 4.57 -28.50
N CYS A 559 -23.76 4.78 -29.79
CA CYS A 559 -22.57 5.49 -30.25
C CYS A 559 -22.83 6.97 -30.56
N LEU A 560 -24.08 7.44 -30.47
CA LEU A 560 -24.45 8.82 -30.78
C LEU A 560 -24.15 9.73 -29.60
N ASN A 561 -23.42 10.81 -29.84
CA ASN A 561 -23.18 11.86 -28.84
C ASN A 561 -24.40 12.81 -28.71
N THR A 562 -24.30 13.82 -27.83
CA THR A 562 -25.35 14.84 -27.61
C THR A 562 -25.75 15.61 -28.87
N ARG A 563 -24.86 15.66 -29.87
CA ARG A 563 -25.08 16.31 -31.17
C ARG A 563 -25.47 15.33 -32.28
N ARG A 564 -25.78 14.08 -31.92
CA ARG A 564 -26.12 12.97 -32.83
C ARG A 564 -25.02 12.60 -33.82
N ASN A 565 -23.76 12.89 -33.50
CA ASN A 565 -22.61 12.39 -34.24
C ASN A 565 -22.15 11.05 -33.66
N VAL A 566 -21.89 10.08 -34.54
CA VAL A 566 -21.35 8.78 -34.16
C VAL A 566 -19.90 8.97 -33.69
N CYS A 567 -19.63 8.67 -32.42
CA CYS A 567 -18.29 8.71 -31.82
C CYS A 567 -17.56 10.04 -32.02
N SER A 568 -18.30 11.15 -31.99
CA SER A 568 -17.79 12.51 -32.22
C SER A 568 -16.96 12.67 -33.52
N LEU A 569 -17.25 11.82 -34.53
CA LEU A 569 -16.51 11.72 -35.80
C LEU A 569 -15.02 11.39 -35.64
N ARG A 570 -14.64 10.77 -34.52
CA ARG A 570 -13.26 10.40 -34.15
C ARG A 570 -13.12 8.92 -33.83
N GLY A 571 -14.03 8.10 -34.33
CA GLY A 571 -14.03 6.67 -34.09
C GLY A 571 -15.07 5.94 -34.92
N THR A 572 -15.02 4.61 -34.85
CA THR A 572 -15.97 3.72 -35.49
C THR A 572 -16.86 3.06 -34.44
N CYS A 573 -18.16 2.93 -34.72
CA CYS A 573 -19.08 2.23 -33.85
C CYS A 573 -19.01 0.72 -34.11
N LEU A 574 -18.60 -0.06 -33.11
CA LEU A 574 -18.60 -1.52 -33.13
C LEU A 574 -19.41 -2.03 -31.94
N CYS A 575 -20.39 -2.90 -32.19
CA CYS A 575 -21.26 -3.46 -31.16
C CYS A 575 -21.90 -2.40 -30.26
N ASN A 576 -22.41 -1.33 -30.87
CA ASN A 576 -23.05 -0.20 -30.18
C ASN A 576 -22.12 0.54 -29.18
N ARG A 577 -20.80 0.45 -29.38
CA ARG A 577 -19.75 1.16 -28.61
C ARG A 577 -18.73 1.81 -29.53
N CYS A 578 -18.16 2.93 -29.11
CA CYS A 578 -17.19 3.66 -29.90
C CYS A 578 -15.76 3.13 -29.75
N GLN A 579 -15.14 2.73 -30.87
CA GLN A 579 -13.71 2.51 -30.98
C GLN A 579 -13.04 3.81 -31.46
N CYS A 580 -12.41 4.53 -30.54
CA CYS A 580 -11.79 5.82 -30.80
C CYS A 580 -10.45 5.69 -31.53
N TRP A 581 -10.15 6.63 -32.42
CA TRP A 581 -8.85 6.73 -33.09
C TRP A 581 -7.87 7.55 -32.24
N GLY A 582 -6.58 7.21 -32.27
CA GLY A 582 -5.53 7.93 -31.52
C GLY A 582 -5.63 7.72 -30.00
N GLY A 583 -5.46 8.78 -29.21
CA GLY A 583 -5.49 8.74 -27.73
C GLY A 583 -6.83 9.12 -27.09
N TYR A 584 -7.90 9.26 -27.89
CA TYR A 584 -9.22 9.67 -27.41
C TYR A 584 -9.89 8.56 -26.59
N GLN A 585 -10.59 8.94 -25.52
CA GLN A 585 -11.18 8.00 -24.57
C GLN A 585 -12.67 7.74 -24.83
N PRO A 586 -13.17 6.51 -24.55
CA PRO A 586 -14.60 6.20 -24.49
C PRO A 586 -15.31 7.03 -23.41
N PRO A 587 -16.64 7.23 -23.47
CA PRO A 587 -17.61 6.50 -24.30
C PRO A 587 -17.84 7.07 -25.71
N PHE A 588 -17.58 8.37 -25.96
CA PHE A 588 -17.93 9.03 -27.23
C PHE A 588 -16.74 9.67 -27.97
N CYS A 589 -15.50 9.36 -27.57
CA CYS A 589 -14.27 9.87 -28.20
C CYS A 589 -14.10 11.40 -28.17
N GLN A 590 -14.57 12.03 -27.09
CA GLN A 590 -14.54 13.49 -26.93
C GLN A 590 -13.20 14.00 -26.39
N GLU A 591 -12.62 13.30 -25.40
CA GLU A 591 -11.44 13.77 -24.67
C GLU A 591 -10.20 12.94 -24.93
N CYS A 592 -9.04 13.61 -25.04
CA CYS A 592 -7.72 12.98 -25.13
C CYS A 592 -6.75 13.61 -24.11
N PRO A 593 -6.60 13.03 -22.91
CA PRO A 593 -5.68 13.53 -21.88
C PRO A 593 -4.20 13.47 -22.29
N GLY A 594 -3.82 12.46 -23.07
CA GLY A 594 -2.43 12.25 -23.51
C GLY A 594 -2.02 12.97 -24.80
N CYS A 595 -2.93 13.70 -25.46
CA CYS A 595 -2.62 14.41 -26.70
C CYS A 595 -1.83 15.69 -26.43
N THR A 596 -0.85 16.00 -27.29
CA THR A 596 -0.07 17.23 -27.24
C THR A 596 -0.95 18.48 -27.30
N SER A 597 -0.48 19.57 -26.68
CA SER A 597 -1.26 20.80 -26.65
C SER A 597 -1.39 21.41 -28.06
N PRO A 598 -2.62 21.72 -28.53
CA PRO A 598 -2.82 22.34 -29.85
C PRO A 598 -2.43 23.83 -29.86
N CYS A 599 -2.15 24.45 -28.71
CA CYS A 599 -1.88 25.87 -28.56
C CYS A 599 -0.78 26.36 -29.52
N GLY A 600 0.44 25.82 -29.42
CA GLY A 600 1.57 26.27 -30.24
C GLY A 600 1.43 25.99 -31.74
N ARG A 601 0.64 24.98 -32.13
CA ARG A 601 0.42 24.65 -33.55
C ARG A 601 -0.53 25.65 -34.24
N HIS A 602 -1.51 26.18 -33.49
CA HIS A 602 -2.55 27.04 -34.03
C HIS A 602 -2.39 28.52 -33.63
N SER A 603 -1.34 28.90 -32.91
CA SER A 603 -1.09 30.30 -32.48
C SER A 603 -1.08 31.28 -33.66
N SER A 604 -0.38 30.96 -34.75
CA SER A 604 -0.34 31.79 -35.96
C SER A 604 -1.71 31.95 -36.64
N CYS A 605 -2.59 30.96 -36.51
CA CYS A 605 -3.95 31.03 -37.03
C CYS A 605 -4.85 31.93 -36.18
N VAL A 606 -4.65 31.91 -34.86
CA VAL A 606 -5.34 32.80 -33.92
C VAL A 606 -4.90 34.24 -34.14
N GLU A 607 -3.60 34.48 -34.29
CA GLU A 607 -3.05 35.80 -34.63
C GLU A 607 -3.69 36.36 -35.90
N CYS A 608 -3.72 35.54 -36.94
CA CYS A 608 -4.23 35.92 -38.23
C CYS A 608 -5.74 36.22 -38.22
N LYS A 609 -6.56 35.36 -37.61
CA LYS A 609 -8.03 35.50 -37.64
C LYS A 609 -8.53 36.64 -36.74
N PHE A 610 -7.85 36.91 -35.63
CA PHE A 610 -8.31 37.87 -34.62
C PHE A 610 -7.60 39.23 -34.71
N PHE A 611 -6.27 39.24 -34.79
CA PHE A 611 -5.46 40.46 -34.83
C PHE A 611 -5.17 40.94 -36.27
N ASN A 612 -5.56 40.17 -37.30
CA ASN A 612 -5.24 40.43 -38.71
C ASN A 612 -3.75 40.66 -38.94
N SER A 613 -2.89 39.93 -38.21
CA SER A 613 -1.43 40.05 -38.29
C SER A 613 -0.77 38.68 -38.36
N GLY A 614 0.55 38.65 -38.56
CA GLY A 614 1.36 37.43 -38.55
C GLY A 614 1.55 36.79 -39.94
N PRO A 615 2.14 35.59 -39.99
CA PRO A 615 2.63 34.98 -41.24
C PRO A 615 1.52 34.61 -42.23
N PHE A 616 0.29 34.44 -41.76
CA PHE A 616 -0.86 34.04 -42.56
C PHE A 616 -1.80 35.18 -42.92
N GLU A 617 -1.46 36.43 -42.62
CA GLU A 617 -2.30 37.63 -42.82
C GLU A 617 -2.99 37.66 -44.20
N LYS A 618 -2.26 37.35 -45.27
CA LYS A 618 -2.79 37.38 -46.66
C LYS A 618 -3.60 36.16 -47.07
N ASN A 619 -3.45 35.02 -46.39
CA ASN A 619 -4.08 33.74 -46.77
C ASN A 619 -4.82 33.06 -45.61
N CYS A 620 -5.34 33.88 -44.69
CA CYS A 620 -5.89 33.44 -43.41
C CYS A 620 -6.98 32.38 -43.52
N SER A 621 -7.93 32.60 -44.43
CA SER A 621 -9.09 31.74 -44.60
C SER A 621 -8.75 30.38 -45.21
N LEU A 622 -7.68 30.29 -46.01
CA LEU A 622 -7.23 29.05 -46.61
C LEU A 622 -6.29 28.27 -45.67
N ALA A 623 -5.42 28.97 -44.93
CA ALA A 623 -4.46 28.35 -44.01
C ALA A 623 -5.12 27.86 -42.71
N CYS A 624 -6.25 28.47 -42.31
CA CYS A 624 -6.91 28.21 -41.04
C CYS A 624 -8.42 27.92 -41.21
N PRO A 625 -8.80 26.84 -41.93
CA PRO A 625 -10.21 26.50 -42.17
C PRO A 625 -10.91 25.93 -40.93
N ASN A 626 -10.16 25.25 -40.05
CA ASN A 626 -10.70 24.51 -38.90
C ASN A 626 -10.70 25.32 -37.59
N ILE A 627 -10.43 26.63 -37.65
CA ILE A 627 -10.44 27.55 -36.50
C ILE A 627 -11.59 28.54 -36.65
N HIS A 628 -12.55 28.45 -35.74
CA HIS A 628 -13.71 29.33 -35.69
C HIS A 628 -13.58 30.31 -34.51
N LEU A 629 -13.77 31.62 -34.74
CA LEU A 629 -13.74 32.62 -33.68
C LEU A 629 -15.15 32.86 -33.12
N LEU A 630 -15.27 32.91 -31.79
CA LEU A 630 -16.46 33.41 -31.11
C LEU A 630 -16.20 34.83 -30.55
N PRO A 631 -16.97 35.85 -30.93
CA PRO A 631 -16.93 37.15 -30.28
C PRO A 631 -17.58 37.08 -28.88
N ASN A 632 -16.98 37.80 -27.93
CA ASN A 632 -17.21 37.74 -26.48
C ASN A 632 -18.65 37.48 -25.97
N SER A 633 -18.69 36.65 -24.92
CA SER A 633 -19.76 36.46 -23.93
C SER A 633 -20.97 35.60 -24.30
N THR A 634 -20.83 34.30 -24.07
CA THR A 634 -21.88 33.54 -23.38
C THR A 634 -21.24 32.70 -22.29
N THR A 635 -21.62 33.01 -21.05
CA THR A 635 -21.35 32.26 -19.83
C THR A 635 -21.98 30.88 -19.93
N ASP A 636 -21.18 29.88 -20.31
CA ASP A 636 -21.39 28.52 -19.81
C ASP A 636 -20.02 27.86 -19.65
N THR A 637 -19.58 27.76 -18.40
CA THR A 637 -18.35 27.10 -17.97
C THR A 637 -18.46 25.59 -18.26
N SER A 638 -18.25 25.20 -19.52
CA SER A 638 -18.09 23.81 -19.92
C SER A 638 -16.70 23.33 -19.53
N LYS A 639 -16.63 22.16 -18.89
CA LYS A 639 -15.43 21.53 -18.28
C LYS A 639 -14.26 21.26 -19.25
N ASN A 640 -14.42 21.52 -20.55
CA ASN A 640 -13.46 21.16 -21.61
C ASN A 640 -12.80 22.39 -22.28
N GLU A 641 -12.58 23.48 -21.55
CA GLU A 641 -11.79 24.62 -22.03
C GLU A 641 -10.28 24.41 -21.82
N ARG A 642 -9.47 24.59 -22.87
CA ARG A 642 -8.01 24.63 -22.77
C ARG A 642 -7.51 26.09 -22.85
N LYS A 643 -6.74 26.51 -21.84
CA LYS A 643 -6.12 27.84 -21.77
C LYS A 643 -4.75 27.81 -22.43
N CYS A 644 -4.52 28.72 -23.38
CA CYS A 644 -3.30 28.85 -24.16
C CYS A 644 -2.68 30.23 -23.94
N ARG A 645 -1.35 30.29 -23.84
CA ARG A 645 -0.57 31.53 -23.83
C ARG A 645 0.67 31.36 -24.71
N GLU A 646 0.71 32.06 -25.83
CA GLU A 646 1.74 31.92 -26.86
C GLU A 646 2.26 33.29 -27.29
N LYS A 647 3.40 33.34 -27.99
CA LYS A 647 3.94 34.60 -28.53
C LYS A 647 3.46 34.85 -29.96
N ASP A 648 3.19 36.11 -30.28
CA ASP A 648 2.87 36.58 -31.63
C ASP A 648 4.13 36.87 -32.46
N SER A 649 3.92 37.21 -33.74
CA SER A 649 5.01 37.60 -34.66
C SER A 649 5.81 38.85 -34.21
N GLN A 650 5.27 39.65 -33.29
CA GLN A 650 5.88 40.86 -32.72
C GLN A 650 6.52 40.61 -31.35
N ASN A 651 6.64 39.34 -30.93
CA ASN A 651 7.19 38.92 -29.64
C ASN A 651 6.35 39.35 -28.41
N CYS A 652 5.09 39.70 -28.62
CA CYS A 652 4.12 39.97 -27.56
C CYS A 652 3.38 38.68 -27.16
N TRP A 653 2.98 38.57 -25.89
CA TRP A 653 2.20 37.42 -25.43
C TRP A 653 0.72 37.60 -25.77
N MET A 654 0.13 36.60 -26.43
CA MET A 654 -1.31 36.46 -26.67
C MET A 654 -1.90 35.37 -25.77
N SER A 655 -3.04 35.65 -25.17
CA SER A 655 -3.80 34.70 -24.33
C SER A 655 -5.13 34.35 -24.99
N TYR A 656 -5.45 33.06 -25.08
CA TYR A 656 -6.70 32.60 -25.69
C TYR A 656 -7.15 31.25 -25.13
N ARG A 657 -8.44 30.95 -25.28
CA ARG A 657 -9.07 29.69 -24.89
C ARG A 657 -9.52 28.93 -26.13
N MET A 658 -9.28 27.61 -26.14
CA MET A 658 -9.68 26.72 -27.23
C MET A 658 -10.68 25.67 -26.70
N ILE A 659 -11.78 25.52 -27.44
CA ILE A 659 -12.80 24.48 -27.25
C ILE A 659 -12.78 23.60 -28.49
N GLN A 660 -12.68 22.29 -28.31
CA GLN A 660 -12.61 21.35 -29.42
C GLN A 660 -14.02 20.88 -29.83
N GLU A 661 -14.36 20.98 -31.12
CA GLU A 661 -15.64 20.57 -31.69
C GLU A 661 -15.61 19.13 -32.20
N ASP A 662 -16.75 18.56 -32.60
CA ASP A 662 -16.82 17.23 -33.23
C ASP A 662 -16.11 17.23 -34.61
N GLY A 663 -15.32 16.20 -34.90
CA GLY A 663 -14.48 16.13 -36.12
C GLY A 663 -12.99 16.24 -35.83
N ASN A 664 -12.14 16.09 -36.84
CA ASN A 664 -10.70 16.04 -36.64
C ASN A 664 -10.06 17.44 -36.67
N ASP A 665 -9.33 17.82 -35.61
CA ASP A 665 -8.64 19.12 -35.47
C ASP A 665 -9.52 20.36 -35.74
N ILE A 666 -10.81 20.34 -35.32
CA ILE A 666 -11.72 21.49 -35.40
C ILE A 666 -11.84 22.16 -34.03
N TYR A 667 -11.55 23.46 -33.96
CA TYR A 667 -11.55 24.21 -32.71
C TYR A 667 -12.29 25.54 -32.83
N THR A 668 -13.01 25.86 -31.78
CA THR A 668 -13.58 27.18 -31.54
C THR A 668 -12.70 27.92 -30.54
N VAL A 669 -12.29 29.14 -30.87
CA VAL A 669 -11.31 29.93 -30.11
C VAL A 669 -11.90 31.24 -29.62
N ILE A 670 -11.60 31.56 -28.35
CA ILE A 670 -11.99 32.80 -27.67
C ILE A 670 -10.69 33.52 -27.28
N VAL A 671 -10.44 34.69 -27.85
CA VAL A 671 -9.17 35.42 -27.70
C VAL A 671 -9.34 36.60 -26.75
N GLU A 672 -8.36 36.82 -25.88
CA GLU A 672 -8.29 38.03 -25.05
C GLU A 672 -7.71 39.19 -25.87
N PRO A 673 -8.33 40.39 -25.84
CA PRO A 673 -7.95 41.49 -26.73
C PRO A 673 -6.60 42.14 -26.37
N ASP A 674 -6.17 42.07 -25.11
CA ASP A 674 -4.94 42.71 -24.63
C ASP A 674 -3.70 41.82 -24.84
N ARG A 675 -2.60 42.42 -25.32
CA ARG A 675 -1.30 41.75 -25.55
C ARG A 675 -0.22 42.30 -24.63
N ASP A 676 0.57 41.44 -23.99
CA ASP A 676 1.71 41.86 -23.15
C ASP A 676 2.99 41.96 -24.01
N CYS A 677 3.44 43.18 -24.31
CA CYS A 677 4.66 43.44 -25.08
C CYS A 677 5.80 43.97 -24.19
N PRO A 678 7.06 43.54 -24.37
CA PRO A 678 8.20 44.10 -23.63
C PRO A 678 8.51 45.54 -24.08
N GLU A 679 8.65 46.47 -23.13
CA GLU A 679 9.02 47.87 -23.40
C GLU A 679 10.52 48.02 -23.75
N PRO A 680 10.89 48.88 -24.71
CA PRO A 680 12.30 49.07 -25.08
C PRO A 680 13.11 49.77 -23.96
N PRO A 681 14.39 49.41 -23.75
CA PRO A 681 15.21 50.00 -22.70
C PRO A 681 15.47 51.49 -22.94
N ASN A 682 15.37 52.28 -21.87
CA ASN A 682 15.47 53.74 -21.94
C ASN A 682 16.93 54.21 -22.14
N VAL A 683 17.33 54.36 -23.39
CA VAL A 683 18.69 54.71 -23.84
C VAL A 683 19.21 56.00 -23.19
N THR A 684 18.32 56.95 -22.88
CA THR A 684 18.69 58.24 -22.26
C THR A 684 19.31 58.08 -20.87
N LEU A 685 18.87 57.09 -20.09
CA LEU A 685 19.35 56.85 -18.73
C LEU A 685 20.74 56.18 -18.73
N ILE A 686 20.99 55.32 -19.71
CA ILE A 686 22.29 54.62 -19.90
C ILE A 686 23.36 55.60 -20.40
N VAL A 687 23.02 56.46 -21.37
CA VAL A 687 23.97 57.45 -21.91
C VAL A 687 24.24 58.55 -20.88
N GLY A 688 23.24 59.01 -20.12
CA GLY A 688 23.44 59.98 -19.05
C GLY A 688 24.37 59.49 -17.93
N GLY A 689 24.22 58.22 -17.51
CA GLY A 689 25.05 57.63 -16.45
C GLY A 689 26.53 57.47 -16.84
N THR A 690 26.81 57.12 -18.09
CA THR A 690 28.18 56.91 -18.57
C THR A 690 28.96 58.24 -18.70
N ILE A 691 28.32 59.30 -19.20
CA ILE A 691 28.96 60.63 -19.32
C ILE A 691 29.28 61.22 -17.94
N ALA A 692 28.35 61.11 -16.99
CA ALA A 692 28.57 61.58 -15.62
C ALA A 692 29.74 60.83 -14.94
N GLY A 693 29.80 59.50 -15.10
CA GLY A 693 30.87 58.68 -14.53
C GLY A 693 32.27 59.08 -15.02
N VAL A 694 32.43 59.31 -16.33
CA VAL A 694 33.72 59.74 -16.92
C VAL A 694 34.14 61.11 -16.39
N PHE A 695 33.20 62.05 -16.26
CA PHE A 695 33.47 63.39 -15.71
C PHE A 695 33.97 63.31 -14.25
N PHE A 696 33.30 62.55 -13.40
CA PHE A 696 33.69 62.43 -11.99
C PHE A 696 35.05 61.74 -11.81
N ILE A 697 35.37 60.72 -12.61
CA ILE A 697 36.69 60.06 -12.58
C ILE A 697 37.80 61.05 -12.98
N GLY A 698 37.57 61.88 -14.01
CA GLY A 698 38.53 62.91 -14.42
C GLY A 698 38.82 63.96 -13.34
N VAL A 699 37.78 64.43 -12.65
CA VAL A 699 37.92 65.36 -11.51
C VAL A 699 38.72 64.71 -10.37
N LEU A 700 38.45 63.43 -10.08
CA LEU A 700 39.11 62.70 -9.00
C LEU A 700 40.61 62.54 -9.26
N ILE A 701 41.01 62.26 -10.50
CA ILE A 701 42.43 62.19 -10.90
C ILE A 701 43.12 63.56 -10.76
N LEU A 702 42.46 64.66 -11.13
CA LEU A 702 43.03 66.00 -10.97
C LEU A 702 43.23 66.39 -9.51
N VAL A 703 42.29 66.00 -8.63
CA VAL A 703 42.41 66.22 -7.18
C VAL A 703 43.57 65.41 -6.61
N ILE A 704 43.68 64.13 -6.98
CA ILE A 704 44.80 63.27 -6.55
C ILE A 704 46.14 63.83 -7.02
N TRP A 705 46.23 64.27 -8.29
CA TRP A 705 47.43 64.90 -8.83
C TRP A 705 47.81 66.17 -8.05
N ARG A 706 46.84 67.04 -7.78
CA ARG A 706 47.08 68.28 -7.02
C ARG A 706 47.54 68.01 -5.60
N VAL A 707 46.96 67.00 -4.93
CA VAL A 707 47.40 66.58 -3.59
C VAL A 707 48.82 65.99 -3.62
N LEU A 708 49.15 65.17 -4.62
CA LEU A 708 50.49 64.60 -4.79
C LEU A 708 51.55 65.69 -5.02
N MET A 709 51.26 66.67 -5.88
CA MET A 709 52.17 67.78 -6.15
C MET A 709 52.38 68.65 -4.90
N GLU A 710 51.32 68.98 -4.16
CA GLU A 710 51.41 69.74 -2.91
C GLU A 710 52.25 69.01 -1.85
N LEU A 711 52.14 67.68 -1.77
CA LEU A 711 52.93 66.86 -0.86
C LEU A 711 54.41 66.76 -1.27
N LEU A 712 54.68 66.69 -2.58
CA LEU A 712 56.04 66.70 -3.13
C LEU A 712 56.70 68.06 -2.90
N ASP A 713 56.02 69.16 -3.21
CA ASP A 713 56.53 70.53 -2.96
C ASP A 713 56.79 70.76 -1.48
N ARG A 714 55.90 70.34 -0.57
CA ARG A 714 56.14 70.43 0.88
C ARG A 714 57.30 69.56 1.36
N ARG A 715 57.62 68.48 0.66
CA ARG A 715 58.80 67.65 0.95
C ARG A 715 60.08 68.32 0.47
N GLU A 716 60.07 68.84 -0.75
CA GLU A 716 61.23 69.56 -1.32
C GLU A 716 61.51 70.86 -0.57
N TYR A 717 60.48 71.63 -0.21
CA TYR A 717 60.62 72.84 0.60
C TYR A 717 61.30 72.55 1.95
N ARG A 718 60.89 71.47 2.64
CA ARG A 718 61.55 71.04 3.88
C ARG A 718 62.98 70.55 3.66
N ARG A 719 63.31 70.01 2.49
CA ARG A 719 64.67 69.62 2.11
C ARG A 719 65.54 70.85 1.86
N PHE A 720 65.00 71.84 1.15
CA PHE A 720 65.66 73.12 0.86
C PHE A 720 65.97 73.91 2.15
N GLU A 721 65.04 74.00 3.12
CA GLU A 721 65.34 74.65 4.41
C GLU A 721 66.46 73.93 5.20
N LYS A 722 66.51 72.59 5.14
CA LYS A 722 67.59 71.81 5.76
C LYS A 722 68.94 72.00 5.09
N GLU A 723 68.97 72.28 3.79
CA GLU A 723 70.20 72.59 3.04
C GLU A 723 70.63 74.05 3.29
N LYS A 724 69.68 74.99 3.34
CA LYS A 724 69.92 76.40 3.66
C LYS A 724 70.54 76.58 5.06
N SER A 725 70.10 75.82 6.06
CA SER A 725 70.67 75.89 7.42
C SER A 725 72.07 75.28 7.57
N LYS A 726 72.56 74.53 6.57
CA LYS A 726 73.92 73.94 6.53
C LYS A 726 74.94 74.78 5.78
N ALA A 727 74.52 75.80 5.02
CA ALA A 727 75.40 76.72 4.34
C ALA A 727 75.74 77.94 5.23
N LYS A 728 76.71 77.78 6.13
CA LYS A 728 77.42 78.93 6.72
C LYS A 728 78.56 79.32 5.78
N TRP A 729 78.51 80.53 5.23
CA TRP A 729 79.65 81.17 4.56
C TRP A 729 80.55 81.79 5.63
N ASN A 730 81.86 81.53 5.55
CA ASN A 730 82.87 82.20 6.35
C ASN A 730 83.08 83.63 5.81
N ASP A 731 83.07 84.63 6.69
CA ASP A 731 83.52 85.98 6.39
C ASP A 731 85.03 85.95 6.09
N ALA A 732 85.40 86.31 4.87
CA ALA A 732 86.77 86.63 4.48
C ALA A 732 86.74 87.94 3.69
N ASP A 733 87.32 88.98 4.29
CA ASP A 733 87.47 90.32 3.71
C ASP A 733 88.23 90.29 2.38
N ASN A 734 87.70 91.01 1.38
CA ASN A 734 88.30 91.20 0.07
C ASN A 734 89.20 92.46 0.07
N PRO A 735 90.53 92.36 -0.09
CA PRO A 735 91.46 93.48 0.05
C PRO A 735 91.52 94.45 -1.16
N LEU A 736 90.58 94.36 -2.12
CA LEU A 736 90.56 95.21 -3.33
C LEU A 736 89.27 96.04 -3.49
N PHE A 737 88.38 96.05 -2.50
CA PHE A 737 87.15 96.82 -2.55
C PHE A 737 87.33 98.22 -1.93
N LYS A 738 87.44 99.26 -2.77
CA LYS A 738 87.35 100.67 -2.36
C LYS A 738 85.92 101.17 -2.63
N SER A 739 85.21 101.60 -1.57
CA SER A 739 83.89 102.22 -1.69
C SER A 739 83.98 103.62 -2.30
N ALA A 740 83.17 103.87 -3.33
CA ALA A 740 83.07 105.15 -4.03
C ALA A 740 82.10 106.10 -3.31
N THR A 741 82.40 106.47 -2.07
CA THR A 741 81.59 107.41 -1.29
C THR A 741 82.46 108.57 -0.82
N THR A 742 82.28 109.72 -1.46
CA THR A 742 82.93 110.99 -1.14
C THR A 742 82.15 111.72 -0.06
N THR A 743 82.67 111.73 1.17
CA THR A 743 82.18 112.58 2.25
C THR A 743 82.72 114.01 2.05
N VAL A 744 81.86 114.91 1.58
CA VAL A 744 82.16 116.34 1.48
C VAL A 744 81.70 117.01 2.78
N VAL A 745 82.66 117.45 3.59
CA VAL A 745 82.38 118.35 4.73
C VAL A 745 82.39 119.77 4.18
N ASN A 746 81.25 120.44 4.20
CA ASN A 746 81.18 121.87 3.89
C ASN A 746 80.45 122.61 5.02
N PRO A 747 81.22 123.33 5.82
CA PRO A 747 80.93 124.74 6.04
C PRO A 747 82.20 125.56 5.71
N ARG A 748 82.09 126.76 5.13
CA ARG A 748 82.21 127.98 5.96
C ARG A 748 83.03 127.71 7.24
N PHE A 749 84.33 127.98 7.31
CA PHE A 749 85.18 128.94 6.62
C PHE A 749 86.20 128.20 5.73
N THR A 750 86.64 128.65 4.56
CA THR A 750 86.48 129.89 3.79
C THR A 750 86.91 129.56 2.37
#